data_AF-A0A420MEA5-F1
#
_entry.id   AF-A0A420MEA5-F1
#
_cell.length_a   1.000
_cell.length_b   1.000
_cell.length_c   1.000
_cell.angle_alpha   90.00
_cell.angle_beta   90.00
_cell.angle_gamma   90.00
#
_symmetry.space_group_name_H-M   'P 1'
#
loop_
_entity.id
_entity.type
_entity.pdbx_description
1 polymer ?
#
loop_
_entity_poly.entity_id
_entity_poly.type
_entity_poly.pdbx_seq_one_letter_code
_entity_poly.pdbx_strand_id
1 'polypeptide(L)'
;MTDRTSIGLPTGPSSGPLTDAQWQVMMAIMDTIIAPCPESAIPAGQKSALLTNCDDSTLKAFLDEKPSNMPLFQEILKRLLANLHADKLSAIGTVCSLLGNRAGVLPLTGYFTLFCDLSIQDRTLVLNSWQTSSLATFRVLFKQLSIIGKHVYLRSSTLFNEVVGFPSTPAGWHSVESYPFEFMQLNNSETHVQLETDVVIVGSGCGAGVVARAIAMAGYRVLVVDKGHHYETSSLPLDQSAGYFHLFEQGGLVSSEDGSISTLAGSCFGGGGTVNWSACLQPQNTVRDEWADERGLGFFKSAKFQAHLDSVCERMGVSNEPINHNHGNSVLLEGGRRLGYNAKHVPQNTGHGEHQDGYCSMGCWKGQKQGPVNGWLPDAARCGAKFISGFYVNRVLFKKHGGKKVASGVTGTWRARDGSDTSSRTVTISAKRVVVSAGSLCSPIILKNSGLKNKHIGQNLHLHPTSFVSAIFEQETRPWEGGILTSVVSSFDNIDGHGHGVRLERPSMMPSMCLTWCNWTSGPEYKAMITKYRHMEAYIAITRDRDSGQVTADPINGTPRLVYTPSKFDANNNLKGMLGLAKILYVQGALEIHPILPGLEPFIREPETSTNGVDSSSGATDAKFSQWLKKMEAHGNKTPDTPYGSAHQMGTCRMSTKESDGVVDEFGRVWGCENLIVADASVFPSASGVNPMVTTMAICEHISSALAKDLATDIQERPRL
;
A
#
# COMPACT_ATOMS: atom_id res chain seq x y z
N MET A 1 25.47 24.39 4.84
CA MET A 1 24.21 23.65 5.01
C MET A 1 23.23 24.24 4.01
N THR A 2 23.11 23.65 2.83
CA THR A 2 22.10 24.07 1.84
C THR A 2 20.73 23.67 2.39
N ASP A 3 19.86 24.66 2.52
CA ASP A 3 18.46 24.53 2.93
C ASP A 3 17.81 23.40 2.10
N ARG A 4 17.45 22.29 2.75
CA ARG A 4 16.84 21.15 2.06
C ARG A 4 15.35 21.33 2.09
N THR A 5 14.77 21.67 0.95
CA THR A 5 13.32 21.73 0.80
C THR A 5 12.79 20.33 0.50
N SER A 6 12.04 19.75 1.43
CA SER A 6 11.16 18.62 1.11
C SER A 6 10.30 19.00 -0.09
N ILE A 7 10.18 18.12 -1.08
CA ILE A 7 9.36 18.39 -2.26
C ILE A 7 7.92 18.67 -1.82
N GLY A 8 7.41 19.84 -2.16
CA GLY A 8 6.06 20.26 -1.82
C GLY A 8 4.97 19.47 -2.54
N LEU A 9 3.72 19.80 -2.25
CA LEU A 9 2.56 19.21 -2.93
C LEU A 9 2.64 19.44 -4.46
N PRO A 10 2.23 18.45 -5.28
CA PRO A 10 2.07 18.70 -6.70
C PRO A 10 1.00 19.76 -6.96
N THR A 11 1.05 20.36 -8.15
CA THR A 11 0.06 21.34 -8.61
C THR A 11 -1.36 20.82 -8.39
N GLY A 12 -2.22 21.67 -7.82
CA GLY A 12 -3.62 21.31 -7.54
C GLY A 12 -4.45 21.14 -8.82
N PRO A 13 -5.68 20.60 -8.69
CA PRO A 13 -6.60 20.48 -9.82
C PRO A 13 -6.99 21.87 -10.35
N SER A 14 -7.20 21.99 -11.67
CA SER A 14 -7.56 23.25 -12.33
C SER A 14 -8.95 23.78 -11.97
N SER A 15 -9.83 22.92 -11.45
CA SER A 15 -11.17 23.27 -10.97
C SER A 15 -11.49 22.50 -9.69
N GLY A 16 -12.41 23.03 -8.88
CA GLY A 16 -12.89 22.33 -7.68
C GLY A 16 -13.60 21.02 -8.02
N PRO A 17 -13.37 19.92 -7.26
CA PRO A 17 -14.02 18.63 -7.51
C PRO A 17 -15.51 18.61 -7.12
N LEU A 18 -15.97 19.62 -6.37
CA LEU A 18 -17.35 19.79 -5.89
C LEU A 18 -17.74 21.26 -6.09
N THR A 19 -19.04 21.54 -6.18
CA THR A 19 -19.56 22.92 -6.14
C THR A 19 -19.36 23.55 -4.76
N ASP A 20 -19.40 24.88 -4.65
CA ASP A 20 -19.21 25.57 -3.37
C ASP A 20 -20.20 25.10 -2.29
N ALA A 21 -21.47 24.90 -2.64
CA ALA A 21 -22.48 24.38 -1.73
C ALA A 21 -22.19 22.93 -1.29
N GLN A 22 -21.78 22.06 -2.22
CA GLN A 22 -21.36 20.70 -1.89
C GLN A 22 -20.09 20.69 -1.02
N TRP A 23 -19.18 21.62 -1.25
CA TRP A 23 -17.95 21.79 -0.48
C TRP A 23 -18.23 22.20 0.95
N GLN A 24 -19.17 23.12 1.19
CA GLN A 24 -19.60 23.50 2.54
C GLN A 24 -20.13 22.30 3.32
N VAL A 25 -20.98 21.47 2.69
CA VAL A 25 -21.48 20.22 3.31
C VAL A 25 -20.35 19.24 3.58
N MET A 26 -19.43 19.07 2.61
CA MET A 26 -18.25 18.21 2.79
C MET A 26 -17.42 18.66 4.00
N MET A 27 -17.17 19.97 4.17
CA MET A 27 -16.47 20.51 5.33
C MET A 27 -17.24 20.30 6.63
N ALA A 28 -18.57 20.42 6.64
CA ALA A 28 -19.39 20.10 7.81
C ALA A 28 -19.26 18.63 8.24
N ILE A 29 -19.16 17.69 7.28
CA ILE A 29 -18.91 16.28 7.56
C ILE A 29 -17.50 16.09 8.14
N MET A 30 -16.48 16.69 7.51
CA MET A 30 -15.10 16.59 7.98
C MET A 30 -14.92 17.18 9.38
N ASP A 31 -15.52 18.34 9.66
CA ASP A 31 -15.57 18.95 11.01
C ASP A 31 -16.29 18.09 12.05
N THR A 32 -17.18 17.20 11.62
CA THR A 32 -17.82 16.23 12.52
C THR A 32 -16.89 15.06 12.82
N ILE A 33 -16.19 14.55 11.79
CA ILE A 33 -15.24 13.44 11.92
C ILE A 33 -14.03 13.86 12.78
N ILE A 34 -13.54 15.09 12.57
CA ILE A 34 -12.41 15.69 13.29
C ILE A 34 -12.92 16.95 14.02
N ALA A 35 -13.71 16.73 15.07
CA ALA A 35 -14.29 17.80 15.85
C ALA A 35 -13.30 18.37 16.88
N PRO A 36 -13.50 19.62 17.32
CA PRO A 36 -12.87 20.14 18.54
C PRO A 36 -13.10 19.20 19.73
N CYS A 37 -12.07 18.97 20.53
CA CYS A 37 -12.11 18.08 21.67
C CYS A 37 -11.96 18.89 22.96
N PRO A 38 -12.91 18.83 23.91
CA PRO A 38 -12.76 19.57 25.16
C PRO A 38 -11.59 18.99 25.97
N GLU A 39 -10.81 19.85 26.62
CA GLU A 39 -9.68 19.41 27.45
C GLU A 39 -10.06 18.39 28.53
N SER A 40 -11.30 18.46 29.05
CA SER A 40 -11.83 17.50 30.03
C SER A 40 -11.97 16.07 29.50
N ALA A 41 -11.96 15.87 28.18
CA ALA A 41 -11.95 14.55 27.57
C ALA A 41 -10.54 13.90 27.57
N ILE A 42 -9.49 14.67 27.88
CA ILE A 42 -8.12 14.17 28.02
C ILE A 42 -7.85 13.87 29.50
N PRO A 43 -7.56 12.61 29.88
CA PRO A 43 -7.20 12.26 31.26
C PRO A 43 -6.01 13.09 31.78
N ALA A 44 -6.04 13.50 33.06
CA ALA A 44 -5.03 14.41 33.62
C ALA A 44 -3.58 13.90 33.51
N GLY A 45 -3.37 12.60 33.69
CA GLY A 45 -2.05 11.98 33.50
C GLY A 45 -1.57 12.05 32.04
N GLN A 46 -2.49 11.82 31.09
CA GLN A 46 -2.22 11.96 29.66
C GLN A 46 -1.94 13.42 29.29
N LYS A 47 -2.71 14.38 29.82
CA LYS A 47 -2.46 15.81 29.62
C LYS A 47 -1.06 16.19 30.11
N SER A 48 -0.66 15.76 31.31
CA SER A 48 0.69 16.03 31.83
C SER A 48 1.79 15.46 30.94
N ALA A 49 1.61 14.25 30.40
CA ALA A 49 2.56 13.66 29.47
C ALA A 49 2.66 14.45 28.16
N LEU A 50 1.55 14.92 27.59
CA LEU A 50 1.55 15.73 26.37
C LEU A 50 2.29 17.07 26.56
N LEU A 51 2.11 17.71 27.73
CA LEU A 51 2.77 18.97 28.08
C LEU A 51 4.28 18.84 28.30
N THR A 52 4.84 17.63 28.27
CA THR A 52 6.30 17.44 28.21
C THR A 52 6.86 17.68 26.81
N ASN A 53 6.01 17.61 25.77
CA ASN A 53 6.40 17.74 24.37
C ASN A 53 6.05 19.12 23.79
N CYS A 54 4.96 19.74 24.23
CA CYS A 54 4.48 21.03 23.75
C CYS A 54 4.01 21.92 24.92
N ASP A 55 3.79 23.21 24.66
CA ASP A 55 3.14 24.08 25.64
C ASP A 55 1.61 23.92 25.66
N ASP A 56 0.97 24.46 26.72
CA ASP A 56 -0.49 24.38 26.90
C ASP A 56 -1.26 25.11 25.79
N SER A 57 -0.66 26.16 25.20
CA SER A 57 -1.27 26.91 24.11
C SER A 57 -1.36 26.08 22.82
N THR A 58 -0.32 25.30 22.53
CA THR A 58 -0.22 24.39 21.40
C THR A 58 -1.18 23.21 21.57
N LEU A 59 -1.23 22.63 22.78
CA LEU A 59 -2.19 21.58 23.09
C LEU A 59 -3.63 22.07 22.91
N LYS A 60 -3.96 23.25 23.42
CA LYS A 60 -5.29 23.85 23.26
C LYS A 60 -5.62 24.11 21.79
N ALA A 61 -4.68 24.67 21.02
CA ALA A 61 -4.86 24.90 19.59
C ALA A 61 -5.12 23.60 18.81
N PHE A 62 -4.40 22.52 19.13
CA PHE A 62 -4.64 21.18 18.56
C PHE A 62 -6.04 20.66 18.91
N LEU A 63 -6.44 20.80 20.18
CA LEU A 63 -7.74 20.35 20.65
C LEU A 63 -8.88 21.11 19.96
N ASP A 64 -8.73 22.41 19.73
CA ASP A 64 -9.69 23.27 19.03
C ASP A 64 -9.66 23.13 17.48
N GLU A 65 -8.64 22.46 16.93
CA GLU A 65 -8.43 22.35 15.49
C GLU A 65 -9.59 21.65 14.78
N LYS A 66 -10.01 22.16 13.62
CA LYS A 66 -11.03 21.53 12.77
C LYS A 66 -10.74 21.71 11.28
N PRO A 67 -11.09 20.74 10.43
CA PRO A 67 -10.82 20.75 8.99
C PRO A 67 -11.18 22.02 8.22
N SER A 68 -12.34 22.62 8.49
CA SER A 68 -12.79 23.83 7.79
C SER A 68 -11.87 25.04 8.01
N ASN A 69 -11.08 25.04 9.09
CA ASN A 69 -10.12 26.09 9.40
C ASN A 69 -8.68 25.76 8.97
N MET A 70 -8.46 24.62 8.32
CA MET A 70 -7.13 24.13 7.93
C MET A 70 -6.95 24.22 6.40
N PRO A 71 -6.23 25.23 5.87
CA PRO A 71 -6.01 25.37 4.43
C PRO A 71 -5.36 24.13 3.80
N LEU A 72 -4.33 23.56 4.46
CA LEU A 72 -3.64 22.38 3.98
C LEU A 72 -4.56 21.14 3.93
N PHE A 73 -5.46 20.98 4.91
CA PHE A 73 -6.46 19.90 4.89
C PHE A 73 -7.33 20.00 3.64
N GLN A 74 -7.87 21.20 3.38
CA GLN A 74 -8.75 21.44 2.24
C GLN A 74 -8.02 21.20 0.91
N GLU A 75 -6.76 21.61 0.82
CA GLU A 75 -5.90 21.39 -0.34
C GLU A 75 -5.62 19.92 -0.64
N ILE A 76 -5.31 19.13 0.38
CA ILE A 76 -5.08 17.68 0.24
C ILE A 76 -6.40 16.99 -0.12
N LEU A 77 -7.51 17.35 0.53
CA LEU A 77 -8.81 16.76 0.24
C LEU A 77 -9.25 17.03 -1.20
N LYS A 78 -9.08 18.26 -1.71
CA LYS A 78 -9.39 18.58 -3.12
C LYS A 78 -8.61 17.70 -4.09
N ARG A 79 -7.31 17.49 -3.84
CA ARG A 79 -6.45 16.62 -4.67
C ARG A 79 -6.88 15.16 -4.61
N LEU A 80 -7.23 14.64 -3.43
CA LEU A 80 -7.73 13.27 -3.29
C LEU A 80 -9.06 13.08 -4.02
N LEU A 81 -10.03 13.99 -3.83
CA LEU A 81 -11.32 13.91 -4.49
C LEU A 81 -11.20 14.04 -6.02
N ALA A 82 -10.28 14.86 -6.52
CA ALA A 82 -10.02 15.00 -7.96
C ALA A 82 -9.41 13.73 -8.60
N ASN A 83 -8.80 12.86 -7.79
CA ASN A 83 -8.24 11.57 -8.25
C ASN A 83 -9.26 10.41 -8.20
N LEU A 84 -10.45 10.63 -7.64
CA LEU A 84 -11.50 9.61 -7.62
C LEU A 84 -12.10 9.39 -9.01
N HIS A 85 -12.59 8.18 -9.25
CA HIS A 85 -13.41 7.88 -10.43
C HIS A 85 -14.65 8.78 -10.47
N ALA A 86 -15.05 9.19 -11.68
CA ALA A 86 -16.11 10.19 -11.87
C ALA A 86 -17.45 9.78 -11.26
N ASP A 87 -17.80 8.50 -11.28
CA ASP A 87 -19.01 7.96 -10.66
C ASP A 87 -18.97 8.05 -9.13
N LYS A 88 -17.82 7.76 -8.50
CA LYS A 88 -17.64 7.90 -7.04
C LYS A 88 -17.70 9.37 -6.62
N LEU A 89 -17.05 10.26 -7.37
CA LEU A 89 -17.11 11.70 -7.11
C LEU A 89 -18.54 12.25 -7.27
N SER A 90 -19.25 11.80 -8.31
CA SER A 90 -20.67 12.14 -8.54
C SER A 90 -21.58 11.65 -7.41
N ALA A 91 -21.36 10.43 -6.91
CA ALA A 91 -22.10 9.89 -5.76
C ALA A 91 -21.89 10.74 -4.50
N ILE A 92 -20.64 11.13 -4.20
CA ILE A 92 -20.32 12.04 -3.10
C ILE A 92 -21.02 13.40 -3.29
N GLY A 93 -20.92 13.99 -4.48
CA GLY A 93 -21.57 15.26 -4.80
C GLY A 93 -23.09 15.20 -4.64
N THR A 94 -23.72 14.10 -5.06
CA THR A 94 -25.17 13.88 -4.91
C THR A 94 -25.57 13.85 -3.44
N VAL A 95 -24.83 13.12 -2.60
CA VAL A 95 -25.11 13.08 -1.16
C VAL A 95 -24.93 14.46 -0.53
N CYS A 96 -23.84 15.17 -0.85
CA CYS A 96 -23.64 16.54 -0.36
C CYS A 96 -24.78 17.46 -0.77
N SER A 97 -25.24 17.38 -2.03
CA SER A 97 -26.38 18.17 -2.51
C SER A 97 -27.69 17.86 -1.78
N LEU A 98 -27.94 16.59 -1.45
CA LEU A 98 -29.15 16.20 -0.71
C LEU A 98 -29.11 16.69 0.74
N LEU A 99 -27.97 16.61 1.41
CA LEU A 99 -27.78 17.11 2.78
C LEU A 99 -27.86 18.65 2.88
N GLY A 100 -27.51 19.34 1.79
CA GLY A 100 -27.66 20.79 1.65
C GLY A 100 -29.06 21.25 1.21
N ASN A 101 -30.01 20.32 0.99
CA ASN A 101 -31.35 20.64 0.52
C ASN A 101 -32.43 20.16 1.51
N ARG A 102 -33.37 21.04 1.87
CA ARG A 102 -34.45 20.74 2.84
C ARG A 102 -35.32 19.54 2.43
N ALA A 103 -35.52 19.30 1.14
CA ALA A 103 -36.28 18.15 0.66
C ALA A 103 -35.49 16.83 0.74
N GLY A 104 -34.15 16.90 0.68
CA GLY A 104 -33.27 15.73 0.69
C GLY A 104 -32.71 15.37 2.07
N VAL A 105 -32.67 16.31 3.01
CA VAL A 105 -31.98 16.12 4.30
C VAL A 105 -32.73 15.20 5.27
N LEU A 106 -34.06 15.22 5.29
CA LEU A 106 -34.87 14.40 6.19
C LEU A 106 -34.61 12.89 6.04
N PRO A 107 -34.70 12.29 4.83
CA PRO A 107 -34.44 10.85 4.70
C PRO A 107 -32.99 10.45 4.98
N LEU A 108 -32.05 11.40 4.91
CA LEU A 108 -30.62 11.14 5.14
C LEU A 108 -30.20 11.31 6.61
N THR A 109 -30.91 12.14 7.37
CA THR A 109 -30.48 12.57 8.70
C THR A 109 -31.53 12.30 9.78
N GLY A 110 -32.81 12.19 9.43
CA GLY A 110 -33.92 12.22 10.38
C GLY A 110 -34.32 13.62 10.83
N TYR A 111 -33.68 14.69 10.33
CA TYR A 111 -33.95 16.09 10.68
C TYR A 111 -34.48 16.88 9.47
N PHE A 112 -35.31 17.91 9.73
CA PHE A 112 -35.68 18.91 8.70
C PHE A 112 -34.66 20.05 8.56
N THR A 113 -33.79 20.22 9.55
CA THR A 113 -32.67 21.17 9.55
C THR A 113 -31.58 20.68 8.59
N LEU A 114 -30.98 21.59 7.81
CA LEU A 114 -29.89 21.24 6.91
C LEU A 114 -28.70 20.71 7.70
N PHE A 115 -27.91 19.81 7.12
CA PHE A 115 -26.79 19.19 7.84
C PHE A 115 -25.77 20.22 8.35
N CYS A 116 -25.49 21.26 7.57
CA CYS A 116 -24.59 22.38 7.93
C CYS A 116 -25.11 23.27 9.06
N ASP A 117 -26.40 23.19 9.38
CA ASP A 117 -27.04 24.00 10.43
C ASP A 117 -27.24 23.19 11.73
N LEU A 118 -27.04 21.87 11.68
CA LEU A 118 -27.08 21.00 12.86
C LEU A 118 -25.91 21.28 13.81
N SER A 119 -26.11 21.01 15.10
CA SER A 119 -25.02 20.99 16.09
C SER A 119 -24.02 19.87 15.78
N ILE A 120 -22.79 19.96 16.29
CA ILE A 120 -21.80 18.87 16.14
C ILE A 120 -22.32 17.58 16.79
N GLN A 121 -23.05 17.68 17.92
CA GLN A 121 -23.66 16.51 18.55
C GLN A 121 -24.69 15.83 17.63
N ASP A 122 -25.59 16.60 17.02
CA ASP A 122 -26.60 16.05 16.10
C ASP A 122 -25.97 15.45 14.84
N ARG A 123 -24.96 16.12 14.26
CA ARG A 123 -24.21 15.56 13.12
C ARG A 123 -23.52 14.24 13.48
N THR A 124 -22.98 14.14 14.69
CA THR A 124 -22.36 12.91 15.19
C THR A 124 -23.39 11.77 15.27
N LEU A 125 -24.60 12.04 15.76
CA LEU A 125 -25.69 11.07 15.78
C LEU A 125 -26.10 10.63 14.36
N VAL A 126 -26.15 11.56 13.40
CA VAL A 126 -26.40 11.24 11.99
C VAL A 126 -25.33 10.30 11.45
N LEU A 127 -24.04 10.60 11.63
CA LEU A 127 -22.96 9.74 11.13
C LEU A 127 -22.96 8.35 11.80
N ASN A 128 -23.23 8.28 13.10
CA ASN A 128 -23.40 6.99 13.80
C ASN A 128 -24.59 6.19 13.25
N SER A 129 -25.69 6.85 12.89
CA SER A 129 -26.84 6.18 12.27
C SER A 129 -26.49 5.55 10.90
N TRP A 130 -25.58 6.17 10.15
CA TRP A 130 -25.11 5.63 8.88
C TRP A 130 -24.23 4.41 9.07
N GLN A 131 -23.38 4.41 10.09
CA GLN A 131 -22.50 3.29 10.44
C GLN A 131 -23.28 1.99 10.71
N THR A 132 -24.44 2.09 11.37
CA THR A 132 -25.29 0.94 11.71
C THR A 132 -26.51 0.78 10.80
N SER A 133 -26.57 1.52 9.69
CA SER A 133 -27.73 1.51 8.80
C SER A 133 -27.96 0.12 8.18
N SER A 134 -29.23 -0.26 8.00
CA SER A 134 -29.58 -1.47 7.24
C SER A 134 -29.20 -1.36 5.75
N LEU A 135 -29.11 -0.14 5.22
CA LEU A 135 -28.73 0.14 3.84
C LEU A 135 -27.20 0.17 3.70
N ALA A 136 -26.66 -0.74 2.89
CA ALA A 136 -25.21 -0.87 2.69
C ALA A 136 -24.54 0.42 2.19
N THR A 137 -25.23 1.20 1.34
CA THR A 137 -24.72 2.46 0.81
C THR A 137 -24.32 3.45 1.90
N PHE A 138 -25.11 3.59 2.98
CA PHE A 138 -24.78 4.49 4.08
C PHE A 138 -23.58 4.00 4.89
N ARG A 139 -23.49 2.69 5.13
CA ARG A 139 -22.34 2.10 5.83
C ARG A 139 -21.04 2.31 5.04
N VAL A 140 -21.07 2.08 3.73
CA VAL A 140 -19.92 2.34 2.83
C VAL A 140 -19.56 3.82 2.83
N LEU A 141 -20.55 4.71 2.70
CA LEU A 141 -20.32 6.15 2.69
C LEU A 141 -19.67 6.64 4.00
N PHE A 142 -20.24 6.28 5.16
CA PHE A 142 -19.67 6.62 6.46
C PHE A 142 -18.22 6.13 6.57
N LYS A 143 -17.98 4.86 6.26
CA LYS A 143 -16.64 4.26 6.33
C LYS A 143 -15.64 5.01 5.46
N GLN A 144 -15.97 5.28 4.20
CA GLN A 144 -15.06 5.96 3.27
C GLN A 144 -14.82 7.42 3.68
N LEU A 145 -15.85 8.17 4.07
CA LEU A 145 -15.70 9.55 4.54
C LEU A 145 -14.88 9.64 5.83
N SER A 146 -15.11 8.71 6.77
CA SER A 146 -14.35 8.60 8.03
C SER A 146 -12.86 8.33 7.76
N ILE A 147 -12.55 7.36 6.88
CA ILE A 147 -11.18 7.05 6.45
C ILE A 147 -10.53 8.28 5.79
N ILE A 148 -11.21 8.92 4.83
CA ILE A 148 -10.69 10.10 4.15
C ILE A 148 -10.42 11.24 5.13
N GLY A 149 -11.38 11.58 6.01
CA GLY A 149 -11.23 12.66 6.97
C GLY A 149 -10.04 12.45 7.91
N LYS A 150 -9.91 11.24 8.48
CA LYS A 150 -8.78 10.88 9.34
C LYS A 150 -7.46 10.87 8.59
N HIS A 151 -7.43 10.30 7.39
CA HIS A 151 -6.22 10.22 6.56
C HIS A 151 -5.71 11.60 6.14
N VAL A 152 -6.60 12.51 5.73
CA VAL A 152 -6.23 13.89 5.37
C VAL A 152 -5.78 14.67 6.60
N TYR A 153 -6.46 14.52 7.73
CA TYR A 153 -6.12 15.22 8.97
C TYR A 153 -4.69 14.91 9.45
N LEU A 154 -4.35 13.62 9.51
CA LEU A 154 -3.03 13.14 9.94
C LEU A 154 -1.89 13.56 8.99
N ARG A 155 -2.24 14.01 7.77
CA ARG A 155 -1.30 14.51 6.76
C ARG A 155 -1.23 16.04 6.70
N SER A 156 -2.08 16.75 7.44
CA SER A 156 -2.22 18.21 7.35
C SER A 156 -2.05 18.94 8.67
N SER A 157 -2.26 18.28 9.82
CA SER A 157 -2.09 18.91 11.13
C SER A 157 -0.62 18.90 11.56
N THR A 158 0.01 20.07 11.55
CA THR A 158 1.34 20.25 12.16
C THR A 158 1.26 20.24 13.68
N LEU A 159 0.14 20.71 14.25
CA LEU A 159 -0.11 20.71 15.68
C LEU A 159 -0.19 19.27 16.24
N PHE A 160 -0.82 18.34 15.52
CA PHE A 160 -0.80 16.93 15.88
C PHE A 160 0.63 16.41 16.01
N ASN A 161 1.47 16.65 15.00
CA ASN A 161 2.86 16.20 15.00
C ASN A 161 3.63 16.76 16.19
N GLU A 162 3.44 18.04 16.52
CA GLU A 162 4.08 18.70 17.65
C GLU A 162 3.61 18.12 19.00
N VAL A 163 2.30 17.99 19.20
CA VAL A 163 1.70 17.47 20.44
C VAL A 163 2.14 16.04 20.76
N VAL A 164 2.22 15.17 19.74
CA VAL A 164 2.66 13.78 19.93
C VAL A 164 4.17 13.58 19.81
N GLY A 165 4.90 14.62 19.37
CA GLY A 165 6.34 14.61 19.13
C GLY A 165 6.78 13.81 17.90
N PHE A 166 5.90 13.61 16.92
CA PHE A 166 6.24 12.94 15.66
C PHE A 166 6.97 13.91 14.71
N PRO A 167 8.18 13.60 14.26
CA PRO A 167 8.86 14.47 13.31
C PRO A 167 8.38 14.19 11.88
N SER A 168 7.94 15.22 11.15
CA SER A 168 7.45 15.09 9.77
C SER A 168 8.51 14.58 8.80
N THR A 169 9.79 14.76 9.13
CA THR A 169 10.92 14.14 8.45
C THR A 169 11.88 13.53 9.48
N PRO A 170 12.62 12.45 9.15
CA PRO A 170 13.47 11.77 10.12
C PRO A 170 14.58 12.67 10.68
N ALA A 171 14.82 12.54 11.99
CA ALA A 171 15.95 13.19 12.65
C ALA A 171 17.28 12.67 12.07
N GLY A 172 18.18 13.57 11.66
CA GLY A 172 19.48 13.21 11.09
C GLY A 172 19.44 12.82 9.61
N TRP A 173 18.32 13.04 8.91
CA TRP A 173 18.25 12.88 7.47
C TRP A 173 19.37 13.69 6.79
N HIS A 174 20.22 13.00 6.04
CA HIS A 174 21.27 13.60 5.22
C HIS A 174 21.34 12.95 3.84
N SER A 175 21.90 13.69 2.90
CA SER A 175 22.12 13.18 1.55
C SER A 175 23.06 11.99 1.62
N VAL A 176 22.58 10.83 1.18
CA VAL A 176 23.40 9.64 0.96
C VAL A 176 23.63 9.52 -0.54
N GLU A 177 24.87 9.34 -0.97
CA GLU A 177 25.18 9.20 -2.39
C GLU A 177 24.38 8.05 -3.01
N SER A 178 23.66 8.34 -4.09
CA SER A 178 22.90 7.36 -4.88
C SER A 178 23.40 7.36 -6.32
N TYR A 179 23.09 6.29 -7.06
CA TYR A 179 23.46 6.23 -8.48
C TYR A 179 22.86 7.41 -9.27
N PRO A 180 23.65 8.18 -10.04
CA PRO A 180 23.17 9.35 -10.77
C PRO A 180 22.47 8.92 -12.06
N PHE A 181 21.20 8.57 -11.97
CA PHE A 181 20.41 8.17 -13.14
C PHE A 181 20.24 9.31 -14.13
N GLU A 182 20.60 9.05 -15.39
CA GLU A 182 20.29 9.94 -16.51
C GLU A 182 18.92 9.59 -17.12
N PHE A 183 17.99 10.53 -17.05
CA PHE A 183 16.66 10.40 -17.67
C PHE A 183 16.60 11.21 -18.96
N MET A 184 16.24 10.54 -20.05
CA MET A 184 15.99 11.21 -21.33
C MET A 184 14.84 12.20 -21.17
N GLN A 185 15.11 13.48 -21.46
CA GLN A 185 14.10 14.52 -21.55
C GLN A 185 13.62 14.64 -22.99
N LEU A 186 12.31 14.73 -23.18
CA LEU A 186 11.69 14.83 -24.51
C LEU A 186 11.14 16.24 -24.75
N ASN A 187 11.80 17.28 -24.21
CA ASN A 187 11.37 18.68 -24.24
C ASN A 187 11.50 19.37 -25.63
N ASN A 188 11.47 18.61 -26.72
CA ASN A 188 11.54 19.19 -28.07
C ASN A 188 10.17 19.80 -28.47
N SER A 189 10.16 20.65 -29.50
CA SER A 189 8.92 21.26 -30.03
C SER A 189 7.99 20.27 -30.72
N GLU A 190 8.38 18.99 -30.82
CA GLU A 190 7.60 17.96 -31.47
C GLU A 190 6.47 17.49 -30.55
N THR A 191 5.25 17.45 -31.09
CA THR A 191 4.09 16.90 -30.39
C THR A 191 4.07 15.37 -30.40
N HIS A 192 4.84 14.76 -31.30
CA HIS A 192 4.97 13.31 -31.48
C HIS A 192 6.44 12.90 -31.60
N VAL A 193 6.89 12.05 -30.67
CA VAL A 193 8.28 11.58 -30.60
C VAL A 193 8.34 10.10 -30.97
N GLN A 194 9.29 9.73 -31.84
CA GLN A 194 9.55 8.35 -32.26
C GLN A 194 10.92 7.89 -31.73
N LEU A 195 10.95 6.75 -31.05
CA LEU A 195 12.17 6.13 -30.54
C LEU A 195 12.25 4.67 -30.99
N GLU A 196 13.45 4.10 -30.98
CA GLU A 196 13.69 2.70 -31.28
C GLU A 196 14.67 2.08 -30.27
N THR A 197 14.41 0.84 -29.89
CA THR A 197 15.28 0.05 -29.02
C THR A 197 15.18 -1.43 -29.39
N ASP A 198 16.05 -2.28 -28.86
CA ASP A 198 15.88 -3.73 -29.02
C ASP A 198 14.78 -4.24 -28.08
N VAL A 199 14.83 -3.81 -26.82
CA VAL A 199 13.84 -4.15 -25.81
C VAL A 199 13.33 -2.89 -25.10
N VAL A 200 12.01 -2.74 -25.05
CA VAL A 200 11.34 -1.74 -24.20
C VAL A 200 10.73 -2.42 -22.99
N ILE A 201 11.00 -1.88 -21.80
CA ILE A 201 10.48 -2.37 -20.52
C ILE A 201 9.56 -1.28 -19.94
N VAL A 202 8.28 -1.61 -19.78
CA VAL A 202 7.24 -0.70 -19.28
C VAL A 202 7.08 -0.88 -17.78
N GLY A 203 7.41 0.15 -17.02
CA GLY A 203 7.56 0.14 -15.57
C GLY A 203 9.02 -0.09 -15.16
N SER A 204 9.38 0.42 -13.98
CA SER A 204 10.73 0.33 -13.37
C SER A 204 10.73 -0.42 -12.02
N GLY A 205 9.64 -1.12 -11.71
CA GLY A 205 9.46 -1.86 -10.46
C GLY A 205 10.38 -3.08 -10.27
N CYS A 206 10.02 -3.94 -9.31
CA CYS A 206 10.82 -5.10 -8.90
C CYS A 206 11.18 -6.04 -10.06
N GLY A 207 10.22 -6.39 -10.90
CA GLY A 207 10.47 -7.25 -12.05
C GLY A 207 11.29 -6.56 -13.15
N ALA A 208 10.95 -5.31 -13.46
CA ALA A 208 11.66 -4.51 -14.47
C ALA A 208 13.15 -4.38 -14.18
N GLY A 209 13.55 -4.12 -12.93
CA GLY A 209 14.97 -4.03 -12.57
C GLY A 209 15.75 -5.30 -12.92
N VAL A 210 15.19 -6.47 -12.59
CA VAL A 210 15.78 -7.78 -12.90
C VAL A 210 15.93 -7.98 -14.40
N VAL A 211 14.85 -7.74 -15.16
CA VAL A 211 14.87 -7.92 -16.62
C VAL A 211 15.81 -6.93 -17.29
N ALA A 212 15.77 -5.65 -16.92
CA ALA A 212 16.61 -4.61 -17.50
C ALA A 212 18.09 -4.94 -17.33
N ARG A 213 18.50 -5.34 -16.12
CA ARG A 213 19.88 -5.75 -15.84
C ARG A 213 20.29 -6.93 -16.72
N ALA A 214 19.51 -8.01 -16.70
CA ALA A 214 19.85 -9.23 -17.44
C ALA A 214 20.00 -8.98 -18.95
N ILE A 215 19.07 -8.23 -19.55
CA ILE A 215 19.07 -7.97 -20.99
C ILE A 215 20.14 -6.95 -21.40
N ALA A 216 20.40 -5.92 -20.59
CA ALA A 216 21.48 -4.97 -20.84
C ALA A 216 22.85 -5.64 -20.71
N MET A 217 23.06 -6.50 -19.71
CA MET A 217 24.29 -7.29 -19.56
C MET A 217 24.51 -8.26 -20.73
N ALA A 218 23.44 -8.74 -21.37
CA ALA A 218 23.52 -9.52 -22.60
C ALA A 218 23.84 -8.69 -23.85
N GLY A 219 24.03 -7.36 -23.72
CA GLY A 219 24.51 -6.48 -24.80
C GLY A 219 23.41 -5.90 -25.70
N TYR A 220 22.13 -6.03 -25.32
CA TYR A 220 21.02 -5.46 -26.08
C TYR A 220 20.73 -4.01 -25.66
N ARG A 221 20.23 -3.19 -26.60
CA ARG A 221 19.72 -1.86 -26.26
C ARG A 221 18.42 -1.99 -25.48
N VAL A 222 18.44 -1.48 -24.25
CA VAL A 222 17.30 -1.51 -23.34
C VAL A 222 16.83 -0.09 -23.06
N LEU A 223 15.52 0.13 -23.20
CA LEU A 223 14.86 1.36 -22.78
C LEU A 223 13.83 1.03 -21.70
N VAL A 224 14.08 1.48 -20.47
CA VAL A 224 13.15 1.35 -19.35
C VAL A 224 12.33 2.63 -19.26
N VAL A 225 11.01 2.50 -19.18
CA VAL A 225 10.13 3.66 -19.11
C VAL A 225 9.18 3.56 -17.93
N ASP A 226 8.97 4.65 -17.22
CA ASP A 226 8.08 4.69 -16.05
C ASP A 226 7.21 5.95 -16.07
N LYS A 227 5.97 5.83 -15.56
CA LYS A 227 5.06 6.96 -15.40
C LYS A 227 5.43 7.83 -14.21
N GLY A 228 6.04 7.25 -13.18
CA GLY A 228 6.52 7.94 -12.00
C GLY A 228 7.88 8.58 -12.21
N HIS A 229 8.32 9.34 -11.20
CA HIS A 229 9.63 10.01 -11.20
C HIS A 229 10.59 9.39 -10.19
N HIS A 230 11.89 9.58 -10.43
CA HIS A 230 12.94 9.21 -9.48
C HIS A 230 13.18 10.32 -8.47
N TYR A 231 13.25 9.94 -7.20
CA TYR A 231 13.54 10.84 -6.10
C TYR A 231 14.84 10.37 -5.45
N GLU A 232 15.86 11.22 -5.52
CA GLU A 232 17.12 10.95 -4.85
C GLU A 232 16.92 11.00 -3.33
N THR A 233 17.75 10.29 -2.59
CA THR A 233 17.73 10.25 -1.11
C THR A 233 17.78 11.66 -0.50
N SER A 234 18.43 12.61 -1.17
CA SER A 234 18.56 14.03 -0.81
C SER A 234 17.28 14.85 -0.98
N SER A 235 16.33 14.35 -1.77
CA SER A 235 15.14 15.05 -2.25
C SER A 235 13.86 14.23 -2.08
N LEU A 236 13.89 13.17 -1.28
CA LEU A 236 12.71 12.34 -1.02
C LEU A 236 11.57 13.17 -0.43
N PRO A 237 10.31 12.97 -0.88
CA PRO A 237 9.15 13.62 -0.30
C PRO A 237 8.72 12.87 0.98
N LEU A 238 9.57 12.90 2.01
CA LEU A 238 9.37 12.12 3.26
C LEU A 238 8.17 12.58 4.08
N ASP A 239 7.76 13.84 3.92
CA ASP A 239 6.57 14.38 4.56
C ASP A 239 5.29 13.74 4.01
N GLN A 240 4.38 13.34 4.91
CA GLN A 240 3.16 12.61 4.53
C GLN A 240 2.17 13.47 3.72
N SER A 241 2.23 14.81 3.77
CA SER A 241 1.32 15.63 2.95
C SER A 241 1.62 15.42 1.47
N ALA A 242 2.90 15.47 1.09
CA ALA A 242 3.38 15.40 -0.29
C ALA A 242 3.76 13.98 -0.74
N GLY A 243 4.43 13.21 0.12
CA GLY A 243 4.98 11.87 -0.19
C GLY A 243 3.96 10.94 -0.80
N TYR A 244 2.75 10.93 -0.26
CA TYR A 244 1.66 10.12 -0.79
C TYR A 244 1.27 10.43 -2.23
N PHE A 245 1.28 11.70 -2.65
CA PHE A 245 0.95 12.06 -4.03
C PHE A 245 2.08 11.80 -5.02
N HIS A 246 3.33 11.83 -4.54
CA HIS A 246 4.52 11.61 -5.37
C HIS A 246 4.91 10.15 -5.49
N LEU A 247 4.61 9.33 -4.48
CA LEU A 247 5.12 7.98 -4.36
C LEU A 247 4.06 6.89 -4.54
N PHE A 248 2.76 7.21 -4.49
CA PHE A 248 1.68 6.23 -4.52
C PHE A 248 0.59 6.54 -5.54
N GLU A 249 -0.06 5.49 -6.04
CA GLU A 249 -1.27 5.60 -6.86
C GLU A 249 -2.38 6.33 -6.08
N GLN A 250 -3.10 7.21 -6.79
CA GLN A 250 -4.25 7.95 -6.26
C GLN A 250 -4.00 8.65 -4.91
N GLY A 251 -2.76 9.04 -4.62
CA GLY A 251 -2.42 9.70 -3.35
C GLY A 251 -2.49 8.80 -2.12
N GLY A 252 -2.38 7.48 -2.30
CA GLY A 252 -2.29 6.50 -1.20
C GLY A 252 -3.59 5.79 -0.81
N LEU A 253 -4.66 5.92 -1.60
CA LEU A 253 -5.97 5.39 -1.23
C LEU A 253 -6.71 4.77 -2.42
N VAL A 254 -6.15 3.72 -3.02
CA VAL A 254 -6.84 2.96 -4.07
C VAL A 254 -7.79 1.95 -3.44
N SER A 255 -9.09 2.25 -3.42
CA SER A 255 -10.13 1.43 -2.78
C SER A 255 -10.84 0.47 -3.74
N SER A 256 -11.34 -0.65 -3.21
CA SER A 256 -12.23 -1.56 -3.94
C SER A 256 -13.58 -0.92 -4.23
N GLU A 257 -14.29 -1.43 -5.24
CA GLU A 257 -15.60 -0.91 -5.64
C GLU A 257 -16.64 -0.89 -4.51
N ASP A 258 -16.58 -1.88 -3.61
CA ASP A 258 -17.43 -2.01 -2.42
C ASP A 258 -16.85 -1.30 -1.17
N GLY A 259 -15.66 -0.71 -1.29
CA GLY A 259 -14.94 -0.03 -0.21
C GLY A 259 -14.51 -0.93 0.95
N SER A 260 -14.50 -2.26 0.77
CA SER A 260 -14.06 -3.23 1.79
C SER A 260 -12.55 -3.22 2.01
N ILE A 261 -11.75 -2.94 0.96
CA ILE A 261 -10.29 -2.92 1.05
C ILE A 261 -9.72 -1.66 0.38
N SER A 262 -8.69 -1.08 0.99
CA SER A 262 -7.87 -0.03 0.37
C SER A 262 -6.42 -0.47 0.25
N THR A 263 -5.81 -0.13 -0.88
CA THR A 263 -4.49 -0.61 -1.28
C THR A 263 -3.49 0.54 -1.39
N LEU A 264 -2.27 0.27 -0.93
CA LEU A 264 -1.10 1.09 -1.17
C LEU A 264 -0.31 0.48 -2.34
N ALA A 265 -0.22 1.22 -3.44
CA ALA A 265 0.54 0.83 -4.63
C ALA A 265 1.54 1.93 -4.98
N GLY A 266 2.82 1.58 -5.11
CA GLY A 266 3.88 2.54 -5.42
C GLY A 266 3.80 3.03 -6.87
N SER A 267 3.87 4.35 -7.06
CA SER A 267 3.78 5.07 -8.34
C SER A 267 4.95 6.05 -8.51
N CYS A 268 6.16 5.53 -8.35
CA CYS A 268 7.42 6.25 -8.52
C CYS A 268 8.45 5.35 -9.21
N PHE A 269 9.59 5.90 -9.64
CA PHE A 269 10.67 5.07 -10.18
C PHE A 269 11.15 4.04 -9.14
N GLY A 270 11.25 2.77 -9.53
CA GLY A 270 11.44 1.63 -8.64
C GLY A 270 10.14 1.00 -8.10
N GLY A 271 8.99 1.65 -8.32
CA GLY A 271 7.66 1.19 -7.96
C GLY A 271 7.51 0.83 -6.48
N GLY A 272 6.79 -0.26 -6.20
CA GLY A 272 6.63 -0.79 -4.84
C GLY A 272 7.96 -1.11 -4.13
N GLY A 273 9.04 -1.37 -4.87
CA GLY A 273 10.37 -1.59 -4.29
C GLY A 273 10.95 -0.35 -3.62
N THR A 274 10.53 0.85 -4.02
CA THR A 274 10.95 2.13 -3.42
C THR A 274 10.24 2.40 -2.09
N VAL A 275 8.98 1.99 -1.95
CA VAL A 275 8.12 2.33 -0.79
C VAL A 275 7.87 1.17 0.19
N ASN A 276 8.31 -0.05 -0.12
CA ASN A 276 8.15 -1.20 0.79
C ASN A 276 9.05 -1.13 2.03
N TRP A 277 8.79 -2.04 2.99
CA TRP A 277 9.40 -2.06 4.32
C TRP A 277 10.58 -3.02 4.47
N SER A 278 11.34 -3.26 3.40
CA SER A 278 12.56 -4.08 3.36
C SER A 278 12.43 -5.58 3.70
N ALA A 279 11.28 -6.03 4.20
CA ALA A 279 11.00 -7.43 4.52
C ALA A 279 11.29 -8.38 3.34
N CYS A 280 11.88 -9.54 3.62
CA CYS A 280 12.30 -10.53 2.62
C CYS A 280 12.01 -11.96 3.09
N LEU A 281 10.74 -12.37 3.01
CA LEU A 281 10.30 -13.73 3.28
C LEU A 281 10.17 -14.52 1.96
N GLN A 282 10.60 -15.77 1.96
CA GLN A 282 10.43 -16.68 0.83
C GLN A 282 9.08 -17.43 0.91
N PRO A 283 8.48 -17.81 -0.23
CA PRO A 283 7.22 -18.54 -0.28
C PRO A 283 7.36 -19.93 0.35
N GLN A 284 6.35 -20.36 1.09
CA GLN A 284 6.36 -21.65 1.78
C GLN A 284 6.21 -22.82 0.82
N ASN A 285 6.65 -24.01 1.26
CA ASN A 285 6.51 -25.24 0.48
C ASN A 285 5.05 -25.51 0.10
N THR A 286 4.10 -25.34 1.02
CA THR A 286 2.67 -25.52 0.74
C THR A 286 2.16 -24.65 -0.41
N VAL A 287 2.62 -23.40 -0.49
CA VAL A 287 2.29 -22.47 -1.59
C VAL A 287 2.92 -22.93 -2.91
N ARG A 288 4.18 -23.38 -2.85
CA ARG A 288 4.90 -23.91 -4.02
C ARG A 288 4.30 -25.23 -4.50
N ASP A 289 3.81 -26.05 -3.58
CA ASP A 289 3.09 -27.29 -3.85
C ASP A 289 1.78 -27.01 -4.57
N GLU A 290 0.97 -26.04 -4.12
CA GLU A 290 -0.23 -25.60 -4.85
C GLU A 290 0.12 -25.17 -6.29
N TRP A 291 1.14 -24.31 -6.46
CA TRP A 291 1.49 -23.80 -7.78
C TRP A 291 1.98 -24.90 -8.72
N ALA A 292 2.77 -25.84 -8.22
CA ALA A 292 3.33 -26.90 -9.05
C ALA A 292 2.34 -28.05 -9.29
N ASP A 293 1.72 -28.57 -8.25
CA ASP A 293 0.95 -29.81 -8.31
C ASP A 293 -0.48 -29.55 -8.78
N GLU A 294 -1.15 -28.50 -8.28
CA GLU A 294 -2.54 -28.20 -8.66
C GLU A 294 -2.63 -27.41 -9.96
N ARG A 295 -1.63 -26.56 -10.26
CA ARG A 295 -1.63 -25.70 -11.46
C ARG A 295 -0.66 -26.16 -12.56
N GLY A 296 0.06 -27.25 -12.33
CA GLY A 296 0.98 -27.86 -13.30
C GLY A 296 2.28 -27.07 -13.53
N LEU A 297 2.60 -26.07 -12.70
CA LEU A 297 3.77 -25.21 -12.87
C LEU A 297 4.97 -25.79 -12.09
N GLY A 298 5.45 -26.96 -12.51
CA GLY A 298 6.50 -27.74 -11.83
C GLY A 298 7.80 -26.96 -11.53
N PHE A 299 8.06 -25.87 -12.25
CA PHE A 299 9.13 -24.92 -11.96
C PHE A 299 9.18 -24.49 -10.49
N PHE A 300 8.03 -24.23 -9.84
CA PHE A 300 8.00 -23.69 -8.48
C PHE A 300 8.47 -24.68 -7.41
N LYS A 301 8.46 -26.00 -7.67
CA LYS A 301 9.09 -27.02 -6.80
C LYS A 301 10.52 -27.36 -7.20
N SER A 302 10.99 -26.85 -8.33
CA SER A 302 12.33 -27.19 -8.83
C SER A 302 13.45 -26.55 -8.00
N ALA A 303 14.62 -27.18 -8.02
CA ALA A 303 15.86 -26.60 -7.48
C ALA A 303 16.22 -25.28 -8.18
N LYS A 304 15.82 -25.11 -9.44
CA LYS A 304 16.05 -23.88 -10.20
C LYS A 304 15.30 -22.69 -9.60
N PHE A 305 14.05 -22.86 -9.16
CA PHE A 305 13.31 -21.78 -8.51
C PHE A 305 13.95 -21.41 -7.16
N GLN A 306 14.41 -22.40 -6.39
CA GLN A 306 15.16 -22.12 -5.16
C GLN A 306 16.45 -21.32 -5.44
N ALA A 307 17.22 -21.72 -6.45
CA ALA A 307 18.43 -21.00 -6.85
C ALA A 307 18.14 -19.53 -7.23
N HIS A 308 16.99 -19.25 -7.87
CA HIS A 308 16.57 -17.87 -8.15
C HIS A 308 16.20 -17.09 -6.89
N LEU A 309 15.49 -17.71 -5.94
CA LEU A 309 15.20 -17.09 -4.63
C LEU A 309 16.50 -16.73 -3.88
N ASP A 310 17.45 -17.66 -3.88
CA ASP A 310 18.72 -17.51 -3.19
C ASP A 310 19.61 -16.45 -3.86
N SER A 311 19.73 -16.48 -5.21
CA SER A 311 20.44 -15.46 -6.01
C SER A 311 19.94 -14.04 -5.73
N VAL A 312 18.61 -13.87 -5.71
CA VAL A 312 17.98 -12.58 -5.42
C VAL A 312 18.29 -12.13 -3.99
N CYS A 313 18.18 -13.03 -3.00
CA CYS A 313 18.46 -12.72 -1.60
C CYS A 313 19.94 -12.38 -1.37
N GLU A 314 20.86 -13.16 -1.95
CA GLU A 314 22.31 -12.93 -1.87
C GLU A 314 22.66 -11.56 -2.47
N ARG A 315 22.15 -11.25 -3.66
CA ARG A 315 22.38 -9.97 -4.32
C ARG A 315 21.90 -8.77 -3.49
N MET A 316 20.76 -8.91 -2.83
CA MET A 316 20.21 -7.88 -1.95
C MET A 316 20.92 -7.77 -0.59
N GLY A 317 21.82 -8.71 -0.29
CA GLY A 317 22.40 -8.87 1.04
C GLY A 317 21.33 -9.05 2.10
N VAL A 318 20.35 -9.92 1.82
CA VAL A 318 19.26 -10.21 2.76
C VAL A 318 19.84 -10.85 4.02
N SER A 319 19.61 -10.20 5.16
CA SER A 319 20.06 -10.72 6.47
C SER A 319 19.09 -10.35 7.58
N ASN A 320 19.09 -11.13 8.65
CA ASN A 320 18.43 -10.82 9.91
C ASN A 320 19.42 -10.66 11.08
N GLU A 321 20.73 -10.83 10.85
CA GLU A 321 21.78 -10.68 11.86
C GLU A 321 21.90 -9.25 12.41
N PRO A 322 21.86 -8.18 11.58
CA PRO A 322 22.07 -6.82 12.07
C PRO A 322 20.78 -6.18 12.60
N ILE A 323 19.72 -6.97 12.85
CA ILE A 323 18.43 -6.44 13.28
C ILE A 323 18.49 -6.06 14.76
N ASN A 324 18.13 -4.80 15.02
CA ASN A 324 17.85 -4.30 16.35
C ASN A 324 16.35 -3.97 16.46
N HIS A 325 15.63 -4.75 17.26
CA HIS A 325 14.19 -4.64 17.40
C HIS A 325 13.80 -3.43 18.26
N ASN A 326 12.87 -2.61 17.75
CA ASN A 326 12.18 -1.62 18.58
C ASN A 326 11.15 -2.30 19.52
N HIS A 327 10.48 -1.50 20.32
CA HIS A 327 9.50 -1.98 21.29
C HIS A 327 8.41 -2.86 20.65
N GLY A 328 7.69 -2.35 19.65
CA GLY A 328 6.61 -3.10 19.00
C GLY A 328 7.06 -4.45 18.40
N ASN A 329 8.21 -4.49 17.72
CA ASN A 329 8.70 -5.77 17.17
C ASN A 329 9.08 -6.76 18.30
N SER A 330 9.64 -6.25 19.40
CA SER A 330 9.99 -7.08 20.57
C SER A 330 8.74 -7.65 21.26
N VAL A 331 7.67 -6.86 21.40
CA VAL A 331 6.36 -7.29 21.93
C VAL A 331 5.82 -8.46 21.12
N LEU A 332 5.87 -8.39 19.79
CA LEU A 332 5.37 -9.47 18.94
C LEU A 332 6.17 -10.76 19.11
N LEU A 333 7.51 -10.66 19.15
CA LEU A 333 8.40 -11.81 19.33
C LEU A 333 8.23 -12.48 20.69
N GLU A 334 8.34 -11.69 21.77
CA GLU A 334 8.29 -12.19 23.13
C GLU A 334 6.89 -12.67 23.52
N GLY A 335 5.84 -11.96 23.11
CA GLY A 335 4.46 -12.41 23.34
C GLY A 335 4.12 -13.66 22.54
N GLY A 336 4.63 -13.78 21.31
CA GLY A 336 4.56 -15.02 20.55
C GLY A 336 5.25 -16.18 21.28
N ARG A 337 6.49 -15.97 21.75
CA ARG A 337 7.25 -16.97 22.52
C ARG A 337 6.52 -17.43 23.78
N ARG A 338 6.00 -16.51 24.59
CA ARG A 338 5.25 -16.82 25.83
C ARG A 338 4.00 -17.66 25.59
N LEU A 339 3.34 -17.47 24.45
CA LEU A 339 2.14 -18.22 24.06
C LEU A 339 2.44 -19.52 23.30
N GLY A 340 3.72 -19.87 23.12
CA GLY A 340 4.12 -21.04 22.33
C GLY A 340 3.88 -20.88 20.82
N TYR A 341 3.79 -19.65 20.34
CA TYR A 341 3.68 -19.35 18.92
C TYR A 341 5.05 -19.30 18.23
N ASN A 342 5.06 -19.60 16.93
CA ASN A 342 6.24 -19.57 16.07
C ASN A 342 6.57 -18.14 15.67
N ALA A 343 7.24 -17.42 16.56
CA ALA A 343 7.78 -16.08 16.36
C ALA A 343 9.18 -16.14 15.74
N LYS A 344 9.44 -15.33 14.70
CA LYS A 344 10.71 -15.29 13.97
C LYS A 344 11.08 -13.88 13.57
N HIS A 345 12.38 -13.65 13.37
CA HIS A 345 12.88 -12.43 12.75
C HIS A 345 12.52 -12.43 11.26
N VAL A 346 12.27 -11.25 10.72
CA VAL A 346 12.03 -11.04 9.28
C VAL A 346 13.32 -10.50 8.64
N PRO A 347 13.98 -11.26 7.74
CA PRO A 347 15.16 -10.79 7.04
C PRO A 347 14.90 -9.53 6.21
N GLN A 348 15.90 -8.66 6.08
CA GLN A 348 15.82 -7.35 5.43
C GLN A 348 16.78 -7.25 4.25
N ASN A 349 16.38 -6.63 3.12
CA ASN A 349 17.26 -6.38 1.96
C ASN A 349 18.14 -5.13 2.13
N THR A 350 19.00 -5.12 3.14
CA THR A 350 19.74 -3.90 3.55
C THR A 350 21.24 -4.01 3.32
N GLY A 351 21.68 -4.91 2.42
CA GLY A 351 23.09 -5.10 2.11
C GLY A 351 23.90 -5.58 3.32
N HIS A 352 23.33 -6.46 4.15
CA HIS A 352 23.89 -6.93 5.43
C HIS A 352 24.02 -5.87 6.53
N GLY A 353 23.57 -4.64 6.31
CA GLY A 353 23.64 -3.56 7.30
C GLY A 353 22.41 -3.46 8.20
N GLU A 354 22.58 -2.83 9.36
CA GLU A 354 21.46 -2.43 10.23
C GLU A 354 20.60 -1.37 9.52
N HIS A 355 19.28 -1.46 9.72
CA HIS A 355 18.33 -0.60 9.04
C HIS A 355 17.20 -0.11 9.94
N GLN A 356 17.47 1.01 10.63
CA GLN A 356 16.51 1.72 11.47
C GLN A 356 16.05 2.99 10.77
N ASP A 357 15.17 2.85 9.79
CA ASP A 357 14.72 3.98 8.96
C ASP A 357 13.43 4.60 9.50
N GLY A 358 12.45 3.79 9.94
CA GLY A 358 11.12 4.24 10.39
C GLY A 358 10.20 4.79 9.30
N TYR A 359 10.77 5.32 8.22
CA TYR A 359 10.09 6.11 7.18
C TYR A 359 10.11 5.46 5.79
N CYS A 360 10.58 4.21 5.62
CA CYS A 360 10.70 3.58 4.29
C CYS A 360 9.42 3.60 3.43
N SER A 361 8.26 3.70 4.07
CA SER A 361 6.97 3.97 3.43
C SER A 361 6.98 5.20 2.50
N MET A 362 7.78 6.22 2.82
CA MET A 362 7.97 7.44 2.03
C MET A 362 9.30 7.45 1.27
N GLY A 363 9.90 6.27 1.07
CA GLY A 363 11.24 6.11 0.50
C GLY A 363 12.31 5.93 1.56
N CYS A 364 13.40 5.26 1.20
CA CYS A 364 14.50 4.96 2.12
C CYS A 364 15.50 6.11 2.17
N TRP A 365 15.38 6.97 3.18
CA TRP A 365 16.27 8.13 3.32
C TRP A 365 17.71 7.77 3.68
N LYS A 366 17.93 6.57 4.24
CA LYS A 366 19.26 6.01 4.49
C LYS A 366 19.94 5.45 3.23
N GLY A 367 19.22 5.28 2.12
CA GLY A 367 19.78 4.74 0.87
C GLY A 367 20.24 3.28 0.91
N GLN A 368 20.03 2.56 2.02
CA GLN A 368 20.57 1.20 2.23
C GLN A 368 19.72 0.10 1.59
N LYS A 369 18.42 0.35 1.40
CA LYS A 369 17.46 -0.66 0.92
C LYS A 369 17.78 -1.08 -0.52
N GLN A 370 18.09 -2.36 -0.71
CA GLN A 370 18.47 -2.97 -1.98
C GLN A 370 17.24 -3.34 -2.83
N GLY A 371 16.39 -2.34 -3.12
CA GLY A 371 15.30 -2.47 -4.09
C GLY A 371 15.79 -2.28 -5.53
N PRO A 372 14.89 -2.12 -6.52
CA PRO A 372 15.26 -1.97 -7.94
C PRO A 372 16.22 -0.80 -8.21
N VAL A 373 15.98 0.33 -7.54
CA VAL A 373 16.74 1.59 -7.69
C VAL A 373 18.19 1.45 -7.26
N ASN A 374 18.47 0.65 -6.22
CA ASN A 374 19.82 0.49 -5.68
C ASN A 374 20.48 -0.82 -6.16
N GLY A 375 19.69 -1.89 -6.27
CA GLY A 375 20.20 -3.24 -6.48
C GLY A 375 20.21 -3.73 -7.94
N TRP A 376 19.51 -3.10 -8.89
CA TRP A 376 19.43 -3.63 -10.27
C TRP A 376 19.55 -2.60 -11.38
N LEU A 377 18.74 -1.52 -11.31
CA LEU A 377 18.73 -0.49 -12.34
C LEU A 377 20.09 0.22 -12.51
N PRO A 378 20.91 0.42 -11.46
CA PRO A 378 22.27 0.95 -11.62
C PRO A 378 23.16 0.07 -12.51
N ASP A 379 23.08 -1.25 -12.37
CA ASP A 379 23.84 -2.18 -13.22
C ASP A 379 23.34 -2.14 -14.67
N ALA A 380 22.02 -2.09 -14.87
CA ALA A 380 21.46 -1.92 -16.20
C ALA A 380 21.97 -0.64 -16.86
N ALA A 381 22.00 0.47 -16.11
CA ALA A 381 22.50 1.76 -16.56
C ALA A 381 23.99 1.71 -16.92
N ARG A 382 24.83 1.06 -16.09
CA ARG A 382 26.25 0.84 -16.36
C ARG A 382 26.49 0.00 -17.62
N CYS A 383 25.56 -0.90 -17.95
CA CYS A 383 25.56 -1.66 -19.20
C CYS A 383 24.92 -0.92 -20.38
N GLY A 384 24.59 0.37 -20.25
CA GLY A 384 24.10 1.22 -21.33
C GLY A 384 22.58 1.28 -21.49
N ALA A 385 21.80 0.72 -20.56
CA ALA A 385 20.35 0.91 -20.55
C ALA A 385 20.01 2.40 -20.40
N LYS A 386 18.95 2.84 -21.07
CA LYS A 386 18.43 4.21 -21.01
C LYS A 386 17.08 4.26 -20.30
N PHE A 387 16.74 5.42 -19.75
CA PHE A 387 15.57 5.60 -18.88
C PHE A 387 14.73 6.81 -19.31
N ILE A 388 13.40 6.65 -19.26
CA ILE A 388 12.44 7.76 -19.36
C ILE A 388 11.53 7.72 -18.14
N SER A 389 11.41 8.84 -17.42
CA SER A 389 10.44 9.04 -16.34
C SER A 389 9.29 9.93 -16.81
N GLY A 390 8.13 9.87 -16.16
CA GLY A 390 6.95 10.66 -16.57
C GLY A 390 6.28 10.15 -17.85
N PHE A 391 6.58 8.93 -18.31
CA PHE A 391 5.97 8.33 -19.50
C PHE A 391 4.86 7.34 -19.13
N TYR A 392 3.61 7.77 -19.31
CA TYR A 392 2.44 6.90 -19.15
C TYR A 392 2.21 6.09 -20.42
N VAL A 393 2.59 4.81 -20.41
CA VAL A 393 2.33 3.89 -21.52
C VAL A 393 0.85 3.49 -21.52
N ASN A 394 0.17 3.72 -22.64
CA ASN A 394 -1.26 3.42 -22.78
C ASN A 394 -1.50 1.99 -23.31
N ARG A 395 -0.73 1.59 -24.34
CA ARG A 395 -0.90 0.29 -25.01
C ARG A 395 0.35 -0.18 -25.74
N VAL A 396 0.41 -1.49 -25.98
CA VAL A 396 1.33 -2.18 -26.87
C VAL A 396 0.86 -2.03 -28.32
N LEU A 397 1.81 -1.90 -29.23
CA LEU A 397 1.60 -1.87 -30.67
C LEU A 397 1.88 -3.26 -31.25
N PHE A 398 1.06 -3.69 -32.21
CA PHE A 398 1.21 -4.98 -32.88
C PHE A 398 1.37 -4.81 -34.39
N LYS A 399 2.22 -5.64 -34.99
CA LYS A 399 2.25 -5.92 -36.43
C LYS A 399 1.67 -7.32 -36.68
N LYS A 400 1.24 -7.58 -37.91
CA LYS A 400 0.89 -8.93 -38.36
C LYS A 400 2.06 -9.53 -39.11
N HIS A 401 2.46 -10.75 -38.74
CA HIS A 401 3.47 -11.52 -39.45
C HIS A 401 3.01 -12.98 -39.52
N GLY A 402 2.91 -13.55 -40.73
CA GLY A 402 2.43 -14.93 -40.92
C GLY A 402 1.05 -15.21 -40.29
N GLY A 403 0.15 -14.22 -40.28
CA GLY A 403 -1.18 -14.33 -39.64
C GLY A 403 -1.18 -14.17 -38.11
N LYS A 404 -0.03 -14.12 -37.46
CA LYS A 404 0.12 -13.95 -36.01
C LYS A 404 0.27 -12.49 -35.61
N LYS A 405 -0.17 -12.15 -34.40
CA LYS A 405 0.06 -10.84 -33.77
C LYS A 405 1.46 -10.82 -33.15
N VAL A 406 2.31 -9.89 -33.59
CA VAL A 406 3.68 -9.73 -33.09
C VAL A 406 3.81 -8.34 -32.49
N ALA A 407 4.16 -8.26 -31.20
CA ALA A 407 4.39 -6.97 -30.56
C ALA A 407 5.58 -6.27 -31.22
N SER A 408 5.43 -4.97 -31.48
CA SER A 408 6.39 -4.17 -32.25
C SER A 408 6.81 -2.88 -31.55
N GLY A 409 6.29 -2.62 -30.34
CA GLY A 409 6.55 -1.40 -29.62
C GLY A 409 5.44 -1.03 -28.65
N VAL A 410 5.51 0.19 -28.12
CA VAL A 410 4.51 0.77 -27.21
C VAL A 410 4.21 2.21 -27.60
N THR A 411 3.05 2.71 -27.18
CA THR A 411 2.71 4.13 -27.29
C THR A 411 2.04 4.63 -26.02
N GLY A 412 2.22 5.92 -25.75
CA GLY A 412 1.71 6.57 -24.55
C GLY A 412 1.90 8.08 -24.58
N THR A 413 1.75 8.68 -23.41
CA THR A 413 1.88 10.12 -23.22
C THR A 413 3.01 10.41 -22.24
N TRP A 414 3.91 11.31 -22.64
CA TRP A 414 4.99 11.81 -21.79
C TRP A 414 4.70 13.23 -21.32
N ARG A 415 5.09 13.51 -20.08
CA ARG A 415 5.05 14.86 -19.48
C ARG A 415 6.37 15.15 -18.76
N ALA A 416 6.83 16.39 -18.88
CA ALA A 416 8.00 16.87 -18.15
C ALA A 416 7.73 16.89 -16.64
N ARG A 417 8.77 16.65 -15.85
CA ARG A 417 8.67 16.57 -14.38
C ARG A 417 8.49 17.94 -13.71
N ASP A 418 9.22 18.93 -14.19
CA ASP A 418 9.38 20.23 -13.52
C ASP A 418 8.23 21.20 -13.78
N GLY A 419 7.24 20.80 -14.57
CA GLY A 419 6.12 21.66 -14.97
C GLY A 419 6.55 22.89 -15.76
N SER A 420 7.83 23.00 -16.14
CA SER A 420 8.34 24.05 -17.04
C SER A 420 7.65 23.98 -18.40
N ASP A 421 7.17 22.79 -18.74
CA ASP A 421 6.38 22.49 -19.90
C ASP A 421 5.13 21.68 -19.51
N THR A 422 3.97 22.30 -19.64
CA THR A 422 2.66 21.68 -19.38
C THR A 422 2.15 20.88 -20.58
N SER A 423 2.86 20.91 -21.72
CA SER A 423 2.47 20.18 -22.92
C SER A 423 2.68 18.67 -22.74
N SER A 424 1.68 17.91 -23.15
CA SER A 424 1.76 16.46 -23.22
C SER A 424 2.22 16.04 -24.61
N ARG A 425 3.18 15.12 -24.68
CA ARG A 425 3.67 14.58 -25.96
C ARG A 425 3.22 13.15 -26.16
N THR A 426 2.87 12.81 -27.39
CA THR A 426 2.66 11.41 -27.77
C THR A 426 4.02 10.80 -28.07
N VAL A 427 4.34 9.68 -27.45
CA VAL A 427 5.59 8.97 -27.72
C VAL A 427 5.27 7.58 -28.26
N THR A 428 5.98 7.18 -29.29
CA THR A 428 5.96 5.83 -29.83
C THR A 428 7.36 5.26 -29.79
N ILE A 429 7.50 4.08 -29.18
CA ILE A 429 8.77 3.38 -29.05
C ILE A 429 8.64 2.08 -29.83
N SER A 430 9.38 1.94 -30.92
CA SER A 430 9.49 0.68 -31.66
C SER A 430 10.49 -0.24 -30.96
N ALA A 431 10.15 -1.52 -30.82
CA ALA A 431 11.00 -2.51 -30.16
C ALA A 431 10.85 -3.91 -30.75
N LYS A 432 11.92 -4.72 -30.69
CA LYS A 432 11.90 -6.14 -31.11
C LYS A 432 11.21 -7.02 -30.08
N ARG A 433 11.29 -6.66 -28.80
CA ARG A 433 10.58 -7.27 -27.68
C ARG A 433 9.97 -6.19 -26.79
N VAL A 434 8.78 -6.45 -26.29
CA VAL A 434 8.08 -5.59 -25.33
C VAL A 434 7.91 -6.37 -24.03
N VAL A 435 8.38 -5.79 -22.93
CA VAL A 435 8.19 -6.33 -21.58
C VAL A 435 7.28 -5.38 -20.81
N VAL A 436 6.15 -5.88 -20.34
CA VAL A 436 5.24 -5.15 -19.45
C VAL A 436 5.55 -5.55 -18.01
N SER A 437 5.92 -4.57 -17.18
CA SER A 437 6.27 -4.71 -15.76
C SER A 437 5.63 -3.57 -14.94
N ALA A 438 4.38 -3.22 -15.25
CA ALA A 438 3.64 -2.11 -14.65
C ALA A 438 2.88 -2.51 -13.36
N GLY A 439 3.08 -3.74 -12.86
CA GLY A 439 2.46 -4.23 -11.63
C GLY A 439 1.01 -4.70 -11.83
N SER A 440 0.46 -5.37 -10.81
CA SER A 440 -0.83 -6.06 -10.94
C SER A 440 -2.04 -5.15 -11.15
N LEU A 441 -1.93 -3.84 -10.89
CA LEU A 441 -2.99 -2.90 -11.20
C LEU A 441 -2.93 -2.42 -12.66
N CYS A 442 -1.74 -2.09 -13.18
CA CYS A 442 -1.61 -1.43 -14.49
C CYS A 442 -1.26 -2.37 -15.65
N SER A 443 -0.49 -3.45 -15.43
CA SER A 443 -0.16 -4.42 -16.48
C SER A 443 -1.39 -5.00 -17.21
N PRO A 444 -2.44 -5.51 -16.52
CA PRO A 444 -3.62 -6.02 -17.22
C PRO A 444 -4.37 -4.94 -18.01
N ILE A 445 -4.30 -3.68 -17.57
CA ILE A 445 -4.95 -2.55 -18.25
C ILE A 445 -4.24 -2.21 -19.54
N ILE A 446 -2.90 -2.15 -19.53
CA ILE A 446 -2.09 -1.97 -20.74
C ILE A 446 -2.42 -3.08 -21.74
N LEU A 447 -2.49 -4.34 -21.30
CA LEU A 447 -2.83 -5.47 -22.17
C LEU A 447 -4.26 -5.36 -22.76
N LYS A 448 -5.26 -5.00 -21.94
CA LYS A 448 -6.65 -4.76 -22.41
C LYS A 448 -6.71 -3.63 -23.43
N ASN A 449 -6.06 -2.51 -23.14
CA ASN A 449 -6.00 -1.33 -24.02
C ASN A 449 -5.25 -1.61 -25.33
N SER A 450 -4.42 -2.66 -25.35
CA SER A 450 -3.75 -3.17 -26.56
C SER A 450 -4.65 -4.02 -27.46
N GLY A 451 -5.90 -4.25 -27.05
CA GLY A 451 -6.89 -5.01 -27.82
C GLY A 451 -6.77 -6.53 -27.69
N LEU A 452 -6.05 -7.03 -26.68
CA LEU A 452 -6.01 -8.44 -26.35
C LEU A 452 -7.37 -8.90 -25.77
N LYS A 453 -7.78 -10.12 -26.12
CA LYS A 453 -9.12 -10.66 -25.82
C LYS A 453 -9.11 -11.86 -24.87
N ASN A 454 -7.94 -12.20 -24.31
CA ASN A 454 -7.84 -13.24 -23.31
C ASN A 454 -8.68 -12.85 -22.07
N LYS A 455 -9.67 -13.68 -21.74
CA LYS A 455 -10.64 -13.44 -20.66
C LYS A 455 -10.01 -13.40 -19.26
N HIS A 456 -8.81 -13.95 -19.10
CA HIS A 456 -8.07 -13.98 -17.84
C HIS A 456 -7.33 -12.68 -17.53
N ILE A 457 -7.18 -11.77 -18.51
CA ILE A 457 -6.51 -10.49 -18.26
C ILE A 457 -7.29 -9.69 -17.21
N GLY A 458 -6.61 -9.35 -16.12
CA GLY A 458 -7.17 -8.63 -14.98
C GLY A 458 -7.92 -9.53 -13.99
N GLN A 459 -8.10 -10.82 -14.23
CA GLN A 459 -8.70 -11.75 -13.27
C GLN A 459 -7.66 -12.23 -12.25
N ASN A 460 -8.05 -12.96 -11.21
CA ASN A 460 -7.12 -13.61 -10.28
C ASN A 460 -6.28 -12.60 -9.47
N LEU A 461 -6.88 -11.47 -9.13
CA LEU A 461 -6.24 -10.50 -8.25
C LEU A 461 -6.21 -11.04 -6.82
N HIS A 462 -5.03 -11.10 -6.23
CA HIS A 462 -4.83 -11.34 -4.81
C HIS A 462 -4.27 -10.11 -4.11
N LEU A 463 -4.71 -9.85 -2.88
CA LEU A 463 -4.41 -8.62 -2.15
C LEU A 463 -3.77 -8.82 -0.77
N HIS A 464 -3.75 -10.03 -0.23
CA HIS A 464 -3.45 -10.25 1.19
C HIS A 464 -4.25 -9.32 2.14
N PRO A 465 -5.58 -9.52 2.30
CA PRO A 465 -6.41 -8.67 3.16
C PRO A 465 -5.82 -8.57 4.56
N THR A 466 -5.63 -7.33 5.02
CA THR A 466 -4.92 -7.02 6.25
C THR A 466 -5.81 -6.26 7.22
N SER A 467 -5.94 -6.77 8.45
CA SER A 467 -6.61 -6.06 9.55
C SER A 467 -5.59 -5.61 10.59
N PHE A 468 -5.97 -4.63 11.39
CA PHE A 468 -5.10 -3.99 12.36
C PHE A 468 -5.60 -4.21 13.79
N VAL A 469 -4.68 -4.38 14.73
CA VAL A 469 -4.94 -4.36 16.17
C VAL A 469 -3.92 -3.41 16.80
N SER A 470 -4.40 -2.35 17.45
CA SER A 470 -3.54 -1.40 18.15
C SER A 470 -3.56 -1.66 19.65
N ALA A 471 -2.48 -1.31 20.34
CA ALA A 471 -2.37 -1.38 21.79
C ALA A 471 -1.72 -0.13 22.37
N ILE A 472 -2.13 0.22 23.59
CA ILE A 472 -1.51 1.29 24.40
C ILE A 472 -0.69 0.64 25.52
N PHE A 473 0.54 1.13 25.72
CA PHE A 473 1.44 0.68 26.77
C PHE A 473 1.68 1.80 27.79
N GLU A 474 2.12 1.43 29.00
CA GLU A 474 2.44 2.40 30.05
C GLU A 474 3.69 3.21 29.67
N GLN A 475 4.74 2.50 29.25
CA GLN A 475 5.99 3.12 28.81
C GLN A 475 5.83 3.84 27.47
N GLU A 476 6.68 4.85 27.28
CA GLU A 476 6.82 5.53 26.00
C GLU A 476 7.45 4.57 24.96
N THR A 477 6.84 4.47 23.76
CA THR A 477 7.28 3.54 22.72
C THR A 477 7.89 4.23 21.50
N ARG A 478 7.51 5.49 21.23
CA ARG A 478 7.93 6.27 20.04
C ARG A 478 7.85 5.42 18.76
N PRO A 479 6.64 4.96 18.39
CA PRO A 479 6.49 3.84 17.48
C PRO A 479 7.03 4.10 16.05
N TRP A 480 7.26 5.35 15.67
CA TRP A 480 7.88 5.71 14.38
C TRP A 480 9.39 5.43 14.31
N GLU A 481 10.04 5.05 15.41
CA GLU A 481 11.49 4.82 15.46
C GLU A 481 11.88 3.34 15.30
N GLY A 482 13.11 3.13 14.82
CA GLY A 482 13.68 1.79 14.64
C GLY A 482 13.25 1.08 13.35
N GLY A 483 13.39 -0.25 13.35
CA GLY A 483 12.98 -1.10 12.23
C GLY A 483 11.46 -1.14 12.05
N ILE A 484 11.00 -1.11 10.80
CA ILE A 484 9.55 -1.13 10.51
C ILE A 484 8.98 -2.53 10.78
N LEU A 485 9.33 -3.50 9.94
CA LEU A 485 8.82 -4.87 9.98
C LEU A 485 10.00 -5.83 10.11
N THR A 486 10.33 -6.19 11.34
CA THR A 486 11.48 -7.05 11.68
C THR A 486 11.09 -8.33 12.41
N SER A 487 9.81 -8.49 12.75
CA SER A 487 9.25 -9.64 13.46
C SER A 487 7.99 -10.16 12.80
N VAL A 488 7.82 -11.49 12.81
CA VAL A 488 6.61 -12.18 12.31
C VAL A 488 6.24 -13.34 13.23
N VAL A 489 4.93 -13.56 13.43
CA VAL A 489 4.38 -14.80 14.00
C VAL A 489 3.69 -15.59 12.89
N SER A 490 4.10 -16.84 12.74
CA SER A 490 3.71 -17.73 11.64
C SER A 490 2.82 -18.90 12.05
N SER A 491 2.45 -19.05 13.33
CA SER A 491 1.61 -20.17 13.79
C SER A 491 0.25 -20.31 13.12
N PHE A 492 -0.21 -19.27 12.44
CA PHE A 492 -1.55 -19.19 11.87
C PHE A 492 -1.53 -19.24 10.34
N ASP A 493 -0.39 -19.43 9.68
CA ASP A 493 -0.27 -19.30 8.22
C ASP A 493 -0.86 -20.48 7.43
N ASN A 494 -1.08 -21.62 8.08
CA ASN A 494 -1.63 -22.84 7.49
C ASN A 494 -2.84 -23.38 8.30
N ILE A 495 -3.85 -22.53 8.53
CA ILE A 495 -5.02 -22.88 9.35
C ILE A 495 -5.86 -23.99 8.71
N ASP A 496 -5.93 -24.04 7.38
CA ASP A 496 -6.74 -25.02 6.64
C ASP A 496 -5.98 -26.31 6.27
N GLY A 497 -4.68 -26.38 6.55
CA GLY A 497 -3.82 -27.49 6.13
C GLY A 497 -3.33 -27.40 4.67
N HIS A 498 -3.82 -26.43 3.89
CA HIS A 498 -3.51 -26.21 2.47
C HIS A 498 -2.75 -24.89 2.21
N GLY A 499 -2.16 -24.33 3.26
CA GLY A 499 -1.36 -23.11 3.20
C GLY A 499 -2.18 -21.83 3.20
N HIS A 500 -3.47 -21.84 3.56
CA HIS A 500 -4.25 -20.62 3.77
C HIS A 500 -4.42 -20.30 5.24
N GLY A 501 -4.11 -19.06 5.58
CA GLY A 501 -4.06 -18.61 6.96
C GLY A 501 -3.58 -17.17 7.06
N VAL A 502 -3.02 -16.83 8.21
CA VAL A 502 -2.68 -15.47 8.60
C VAL A 502 -1.28 -15.41 9.18
N ARG A 503 -0.57 -14.32 8.90
CA ARG A 503 0.63 -13.95 9.64
C ARG A 503 0.39 -12.72 10.47
N LEU A 504 1.09 -12.64 11.59
CA LEU A 504 1.04 -11.49 12.46
C LEU A 504 2.36 -10.76 12.33
N GLU A 505 2.32 -9.47 12.03
CA GLU A 505 3.50 -8.67 11.78
C GLU A 505 3.35 -7.31 12.47
N ARG A 506 4.48 -6.63 12.68
CA ARG A 506 4.53 -5.25 13.15
C ARG A 506 4.76 -4.34 11.93
N PRO A 507 3.80 -3.49 11.53
CA PRO A 507 3.86 -2.66 10.33
C PRO A 507 4.60 -1.32 10.56
N SER A 508 4.58 -0.47 9.53
CA SER A 508 4.95 0.95 9.68
C SER A 508 3.99 1.68 10.62
N MET A 509 4.56 2.55 11.43
CA MET A 509 3.82 3.39 12.38
C MET A 509 3.77 4.84 11.94
N MET A 510 3.95 5.17 10.65
CA MET A 510 3.64 6.50 10.14
C MET A 510 2.19 6.87 10.51
N PRO A 511 1.89 8.06 11.06
CA PRO A 511 0.58 8.37 11.63
C PRO A 511 -0.60 8.04 10.71
N SER A 512 -0.54 8.46 9.45
CA SER A 512 -1.62 8.22 8.48
C SER A 512 -1.72 6.77 7.96
N MET A 513 -0.76 5.91 8.30
CA MET A 513 -0.82 4.46 8.02
C MET A 513 -1.48 3.65 9.12
N CYS A 514 -1.38 4.08 10.39
CA CYS A 514 -1.92 3.33 11.53
C CYS A 514 -3.18 3.98 12.13
N LEU A 515 -3.18 5.30 12.34
CA LEU A 515 -4.26 5.99 13.07
C LEU A 515 -5.52 6.22 12.23
N THR A 516 -5.40 6.24 10.89
CA THR A 516 -6.55 6.33 9.98
C THR A 516 -7.58 5.22 10.24
N TRP A 517 -7.10 4.03 10.58
CA TRP A 517 -7.91 2.83 10.73
C TRP A 517 -8.60 2.72 12.08
N CYS A 518 -8.22 3.51 13.08
CA CYS A 518 -8.83 3.45 14.41
C CYS A 518 -10.35 3.63 14.32
N ASN A 519 -11.06 2.87 15.15
CA ASN A 519 -12.51 2.96 15.25
C ASN A 519 -12.92 4.42 15.55
N TRP A 520 -14.05 4.83 14.99
CA TRP A 520 -14.62 6.15 15.19
C TRP A 520 -16.01 6.01 15.82
N THR A 521 -16.23 6.76 16.89
CA THR A 521 -17.52 6.89 17.60
C THR A 521 -17.95 8.36 17.64
N SER A 522 -16.99 9.25 17.86
CA SER A 522 -17.16 10.70 17.78
C SER A 522 -15.82 11.38 17.45
N GLY A 523 -15.89 12.62 16.95
CA GLY A 523 -14.69 13.43 16.70
C GLY A 523 -13.83 13.68 17.94
N PRO A 524 -14.41 14.08 19.10
CA PRO A 524 -13.64 14.28 20.33
C PRO A 524 -12.95 13.01 20.83
N GLU A 525 -13.63 11.85 20.81
CA GLU A 525 -13.03 10.58 21.22
C GLU A 525 -11.89 10.15 20.31
N TYR A 526 -12.06 10.29 18.98
CA TYR A 526 -10.97 10.03 18.04
C TYR A 526 -9.76 10.92 18.31
N LYS A 527 -9.98 12.23 18.52
CA LYS A 527 -8.90 13.17 18.82
C LYS A 527 -8.22 12.86 20.16
N ALA A 528 -8.97 12.45 21.17
CA ALA A 528 -8.42 11.99 22.46
C ALA A 528 -7.62 10.69 22.32
N MET A 529 -8.04 9.77 21.44
CA MET A 529 -7.34 8.51 21.19
C MET A 529 -6.00 8.74 20.48
N ILE A 530 -5.93 9.58 19.45
CA ILE A 530 -4.68 9.79 18.70
C ILE A 530 -3.58 10.49 19.52
N THR A 531 -3.93 11.18 20.61
CA THR A 531 -2.89 11.76 21.49
C THR A 531 -2.15 10.70 22.30
N LYS A 532 -2.65 9.46 22.37
CA LYS A 532 -1.94 8.30 22.97
C LYS A 532 -0.86 7.72 22.05
N TYR A 533 -0.71 8.25 20.82
CA TYR A 533 0.15 7.69 19.78
C TYR A 533 1.60 7.42 20.22
N ARG A 534 2.18 8.28 21.08
CA ARG A 534 3.56 8.12 21.59
C ARG A 534 3.76 6.86 22.47
N HIS A 535 2.68 6.28 22.96
CA HIS A 535 2.61 5.06 23.77
C HIS A 535 1.89 3.91 23.03
N MET A 536 1.57 4.11 21.75
CA MET A 536 0.79 3.17 20.95
C MET A 536 1.71 2.30 20.10
N GLU A 537 1.33 1.04 19.90
CA GLU A 537 1.84 0.19 18.82
C GLU A 537 0.67 -0.39 18.03
N ALA A 538 0.82 -0.51 16.71
CA ALA A 538 -0.12 -1.23 15.87
C ALA A 538 0.50 -2.52 15.35
N TYR A 539 -0.34 -3.50 15.07
CA TYR A 539 0.02 -4.81 14.55
C TYR A 539 -0.95 -5.19 13.46
N ILE A 540 -0.49 -5.99 12.50
CA ILE A 540 -1.31 -6.45 11.39
C ILE A 540 -1.51 -7.96 11.43
N ALA A 541 -2.73 -8.38 11.15
CA ALA A 541 -3.09 -9.73 10.78
C ALA A 541 -3.26 -9.76 9.26
N ILE A 542 -2.27 -10.31 8.55
CA ILE A 542 -2.24 -10.38 7.09
C ILE A 542 -2.65 -11.77 6.62
N THR A 543 -3.79 -11.86 5.92
CA THR A 543 -4.34 -13.14 5.44
C THR A 543 -3.80 -13.46 4.05
N ARG A 544 -3.33 -14.69 3.84
CA ARG A 544 -3.16 -15.22 2.48
C ARG A 544 -4.54 -15.56 1.93
N ASP A 545 -5.04 -14.73 1.03
CA ASP A 545 -6.36 -14.87 0.46
C ASP A 545 -6.46 -16.05 -0.51
N ARG A 546 -7.43 -16.94 -0.25
CA ARG A 546 -7.79 -18.05 -1.13
C ARG A 546 -8.57 -17.55 -2.34
N ASP A 547 -9.58 -16.72 -2.09
CA ASP A 547 -10.51 -16.26 -3.11
C ASP A 547 -10.00 -14.96 -3.74
N SER A 548 -10.05 -14.87 -5.07
CA SER A 548 -9.47 -13.77 -5.83
C SER A 548 -10.51 -12.73 -6.29
N GLY A 549 -10.06 -11.51 -6.55
CA GLY A 549 -10.84 -10.49 -7.25
C GLY A 549 -10.38 -10.27 -8.70
N GLN A 550 -10.63 -9.08 -9.21
CA GLN A 550 -10.21 -8.65 -10.55
C GLN A 550 -9.88 -7.15 -10.62
N VAL A 551 -9.17 -6.76 -11.68
CA VAL A 551 -8.90 -5.39 -12.08
C VAL A 551 -9.54 -5.12 -13.45
N THR A 552 -10.37 -4.09 -13.50
CA THR A 552 -11.06 -3.64 -14.71
C THR A 552 -10.59 -2.26 -15.15
N ALA A 553 -10.69 -1.94 -16.43
CA ALA A 553 -10.42 -0.59 -16.92
C ALA A 553 -11.62 0.30 -16.62
N ASP A 554 -11.37 1.51 -16.13
CA ASP A 554 -12.36 2.58 -16.09
C ASP A 554 -12.84 2.90 -17.51
N PRO A 555 -14.16 2.95 -17.75
CA PRO A 555 -14.69 3.12 -19.09
C PRO A 555 -14.45 4.52 -19.67
N ILE A 556 -14.14 5.51 -18.84
CA ILE A 556 -13.94 6.91 -19.27
C ILE A 556 -12.46 7.17 -19.54
N ASN A 557 -11.60 6.89 -18.57
CA ASN A 557 -10.19 7.28 -18.64
C ASN A 557 -9.21 6.09 -18.72
N GLY A 558 -9.71 4.85 -18.69
CA GLY A 558 -8.88 3.65 -18.82
C GLY A 558 -7.96 3.38 -17.63
N THR A 559 -8.18 4.01 -16.47
CA THR A 559 -7.41 3.75 -15.24
C THR A 559 -7.86 2.45 -14.55
N PRO A 560 -7.02 1.83 -13.69
CA PRO A 560 -7.40 0.60 -13.00
C PRO A 560 -8.53 0.82 -11.98
N ARG A 561 -9.54 -0.06 -11.99
CA ARG A 561 -10.57 -0.18 -10.95
C ARG A 561 -10.46 -1.54 -10.26
N LEU A 562 -10.58 -1.53 -8.94
CA LEU A 562 -10.35 -2.67 -8.08
C LEU A 562 -11.68 -3.35 -7.71
N VAL A 563 -11.93 -4.57 -8.18
CA VAL A 563 -13.12 -5.34 -7.81
C VAL A 563 -12.68 -6.50 -6.94
N TYR A 564 -12.81 -6.34 -5.62
CA TYR A 564 -12.36 -7.33 -4.64
C TYR A 564 -13.18 -7.19 -3.35
N THR A 565 -13.55 -8.33 -2.78
CA THR A 565 -14.25 -8.42 -1.50
C THR A 565 -13.65 -9.59 -0.73
N PRO A 566 -13.04 -9.39 0.46
CA PRO A 566 -12.52 -10.49 1.27
C PRO A 566 -13.59 -11.55 1.53
N SER A 567 -13.32 -12.80 1.17
CA SER A 567 -14.30 -13.88 1.35
C SER A 567 -14.60 -14.11 2.84
N LYS A 568 -15.73 -14.77 3.13
CA LYS A 568 -16.04 -15.21 4.50
C LYS A 568 -14.95 -16.13 5.06
N PHE A 569 -14.34 -16.95 4.20
CA PHE A 569 -13.25 -17.85 4.59
C PHE A 569 -12.02 -17.04 5.02
N ASP A 570 -11.58 -16.10 4.18
CA ASP A 570 -10.41 -15.27 4.43
C ASP A 570 -10.62 -14.35 5.64
N ALA A 571 -11.83 -13.78 5.78
CA ALA A 571 -12.21 -12.96 6.92
C ALA A 571 -12.22 -13.74 8.25
N ASN A 572 -12.69 -15.00 8.24
CA ASN A 572 -12.64 -15.87 9.41
C ASN A 572 -11.21 -16.24 9.81
N ASN A 573 -10.34 -16.52 8.83
CA ASN A 573 -8.92 -16.74 9.10
C ASN A 573 -8.30 -15.46 9.68
N ASN A 574 -8.57 -14.31 9.07
CA ASN A 574 -8.11 -13.01 9.55
C ASN A 574 -8.45 -12.76 11.03
N LEU A 575 -9.71 -13.01 11.41
CA LEU A 575 -10.18 -12.88 12.79
C LEU A 575 -9.39 -13.76 13.77
N LYS A 576 -9.04 -14.99 13.39
CA LYS A 576 -8.19 -15.86 14.23
C LYS A 576 -6.82 -15.23 14.48
N GLY A 577 -6.25 -14.58 13.48
CA GLY A 577 -5.01 -13.82 13.63
C GLY A 577 -5.16 -12.61 14.56
N MET A 578 -6.25 -11.84 14.43
CA MET A 578 -6.55 -10.72 15.33
C MET A 578 -6.74 -11.18 16.79
N LEU A 579 -7.40 -12.31 17.02
CA LEU A 579 -7.51 -12.92 18.36
C LEU A 579 -6.14 -13.36 18.89
N GLY A 580 -5.26 -13.88 18.02
CA GLY A 580 -3.87 -14.17 18.35
C GLY A 580 -3.09 -12.93 18.78
N LEU A 581 -3.21 -11.83 18.04
CA LEU A 581 -2.62 -10.54 18.40
C LEU A 581 -3.15 -10.03 19.73
N ALA A 582 -4.47 -10.06 19.95
CA ALA A 582 -5.03 -9.62 21.23
C ALA A 582 -4.44 -10.39 22.42
N LYS A 583 -4.24 -11.71 22.29
CA LYS A 583 -3.59 -12.53 23.32
C LYS A 583 -2.12 -12.13 23.53
N ILE A 584 -1.37 -11.94 22.44
CA ILE A 584 0.03 -11.47 22.49
C ILE A 584 0.12 -10.15 23.25
N LEU A 585 -0.72 -9.17 22.89
CA LEU A 585 -0.70 -7.84 23.49
C LEU A 585 -1.10 -7.88 24.96
N TYR A 586 -2.07 -8.71 25.32
CA TYR A 586 -2.47 -8.90 26.71
C TYR A 586 -1.32 -9.45 27.57
N VAL A 587 -0.61 -10.50 27.13
CA VAL A 587 0.52 -11.09 27.91
C VAL A 587 1.79 -10.24 27.89
N GLN A 588 1.82 -9.22 27.05
CA GLN A 588 2.88 -8.20 26.98
C GLN A 588 2.53 -6.94 27.77
N GLY A 589 1.43 -6.94 28.52
CA GLY A 589 1.10 -5.86 29.45
C GLY A 589 0.42 -4.66 28.81
N ALA A 590 -0.20 -4.81 27.63
CA ALA A 590 -1.00 -3.73 27.05
C ALA A 590 -2.10 -3.26 28.03
N LEU A 591 -2.22 -1.94 28.21
CA LEU A 591 -3.25 -1.28 29.00
C LEU A 591 -4.57 -1.24 28.24
N GLU A 592 -4.50 -1.01 26.94
CA GLU A 592 -5.67 -0.98 26.06
C GLU A 592 -5.39 -1.83 24.81
N ILE A 593 -6.40 -2.54 24.32
CA ILE A 593 -6.34 -3.29 23.06
C ILE A 593 -7.52 -2.87 22.18
N HIS A 594 -7.19 -2.32 21.02
CA HIS A 594 -8.10 -1.72 20.05
C HIS A 594 -8.08 -2.54 18.76
N PRO A 595 -8.89 -3.60 18.65
CA PRO A 595 -9.11 -4.26 17.37
C PRO A 595 -9.88 -3.34 16.43
N ILE A 596 -9.42 -3.19 15.19
CA ILE A 596 -10.11 -2.38 14.20
C ILE A 596 -11.27 -3.19 13.61
N LEU A 597 -12.31 -3.29 14.42
CA LEU A 597 -13.60 -3.91 14.15
C LEU A 597 -14.68 -2.88 14.48
N PRO A 598 -15.30 -2.24 13.48
CA PRO A 598 -16.29 -1.19 13.72
C PRO A 598 -17.43 -1.65 14.64
N GLY A 599 -17.68 -0.90 15.71
CA GLY A 599 -18.72 -1.22 16.70
C GLY A 599 -18.30 -2.23 17.78
N LEU A 600 -17.04 -2.66 17.81
CA LEU A 600 -16.47 -3.41 18.92
C LEU A 600 -15.69 -2.47 19.85
N GLU A 601 -16.07 -2.45 21.12
CA GLU A 601 -15.36 -1.71 22.17
C GLU A 601 -13.96 -2.28 22.44
N PRO A 602 -12.97 -1.42 22.75
CA PRO A 602 -11.64 -1.87 23.13
C PRO A 602 -11.64 -2.63 24.46
N PHE A 603 -10.62 -3.46 24.66
CA PHE A 603 -10.32 -3.98 25.98
C PHE A 603 -9.55 -2.93 26.76
N ILE A 604 -9.98 -2.63 27.99
CA ILE A 604 -9.28 -1.74 28.92
C ILE A 604 -8.91 -2.54 30.17
N ARG A 605 -7.62 -2.62 30.47
CA ARG A 605 -7.06 -3.26 31.66
C ARG A 605 -7.42 -2.43 32.90
N GLU A 606 -7.80 -3.12 33.97
CA GLU A 606 -8.03 -2.44 35.25
C GLU A 606 -6.70 -2.13 35.94
N PRO A 607 -6.55 -0.98 36.61
CA PRO A 607 -5.37 -0.70 37.41
C PRO A 607 -5.18 -1.79 38.46
N GLU A 608 -3.99 -2.39 38.53
CA GLU A 608 -3.69 -3.40 39.55
C GLU A 608 -3.80 -2.76 40.94
N THR A 609 -4.75 -3.21 41.75
CA THR A 609 -5.02 -2.68 43.10
C THR A 609 -4.35 -3.48 44.22
N SER A 610 -3.48 -4.45 43.94
CA SER A 610 -2.90 -5.31 44.99
C SER A 610 -1.44 -5.74 44.77
N THR A 611 -0.62 -5.49 45.78
CA THR A 611 0.81 -5.77 45.98
C THR A 611 1.19 -7.25 46.10
N ASN A 612 0.42 -8.18 45.55
CA ASN A 612 0.78 -9.60 45.58
C ASN A 612 1.01 -10.05 44.14
N GLY A 613 2.28 -10.20 43.77
CA GLY A 613 2.71 -10.60 42.43
C GLY A 613 1.95 -11.84 41.95
N VAL A 614 1.01 -11.62 41.04
CA VAL A 614 0.35 -12.70 40.30
C VAL A 614 1.21 -12.98 39.08
N ASP A 615 1.52 -14.26 38.90
CA ASP A 615 2.25 -14.82 37.77
C ASP A 615 1.69 -14.26 36.45
N SER A 616 2.42 -13.35 35.82
CA SER A 616 2.10 -12.67 34.55
C SER A 616 2.13 -13.62 33.33
N SER A 617 2.12 -14.93 33.57
CA SER A 617 2.43 -15.99 32.63
C SER A 617 1.22 -16.68 32.00
N SER A 618 -0.03 -16.36 32.38
CA SER A 618 -1.19 -16.87 31.63
C SER A 618 -2.39 -15.92 31.63
N GLY A 619 -2.69 -15.28 30.48
CA GLY A 619 -3.97 -14.60 30.26
C GLY A 619 -5.21 -15.51 30.30
N ALA A 620 -5.02 -16.82 30.52
CA ALA A 620 -6.10 -17.80 30.66
C ALA A 620 -6.86 -17.70 32.01
N THR A 621 -6.31 -17.01 33.01
CA THR A 621 -6.93 -16.86 34.34
C THR A 621 -7.71 -15.56 34.52
N ASP A 622 -7.55 -14.58 33.62
CA ASP A 622 -8.34 -13.34 33.63
C ASP A 622 -9.70 -13.58 32.94
N ALA A 623 -10.75 -13.64 33.76
CA ALA A 623 -12.12 -13.84 33.32
C ALA A 623 -12.65 -12.69 32.44
N LYS A 624 -12.25 -11.45 32.71
CA LYS A 624 -12.71 -10.26 31.96
C LYS A 624 -12.11 -10.25 30.56
N PHE A 625 -10.81 -10.48 30.44
CA PHE A 625 -10.17 -10.60 29.13
C PHE A 625 -10.73 -11.78 28.33
N SER A 626 -10.92 -12.93 28.97
CA SER A 626 -11.52 -14.11 28.34
C SER A 626 -12.95 -13.85 27.84
N GLN A 627 -13.77 -13.11 28.59
CA GLN A 627 -15.11 -12.70 28.16
C GLN A 627 -15.07 -11.73 26.98
N TRP A 628 -14.16 -10.76 27.01
CA TRP A 628 -13.98 -9.81 25.91
C TRP A 628 -13.51 -10.49 24.62
N LEU A 629 -12.59 -11.47 24.70
CA LEU A 629 -12.19 -12.28 23.55
C LEU A 629 -13.38 -13.04 22.92
N LYS A 630 -14.27 -13.62 23.74
CA LYS A 630 -15.51 -14.25 23.25
C LYS A 630 -16.44 -13.24 22.57
N LYS A 631 -16.53 -12.02 23.09
CA LYS A 631 -17.28 -10.92 22.45
C LYS A 631 -16.68 -10.56 21.09
N MET A 632 -15.35 -10.46 20.99
CA MET A 632 -14.64 -10.20 19.74
C MET A 632 -14.86 -11.31 18.71
N GLU A 633 -14.77 -12.57 19.13
CA GLU A 633 -15.03 -13.73 18.27
C GLU A 633 -16.48 -13.75 17.76
N ALA A 634 -17.46 -13.51 18.64
CA ALA A 634 -18.87 -13.44 18.27
C ALA A 634 -19.21 -12.22 17.39
N HIS A 635 -18.49 -11.10 17.55
CA HIS A 635 -18.63 -9.92 16.70
C HIS A 635 -18.23 -10.25 15.24
N GLY A 636 -17.15 -11.02 15.07
CA GLY A 636 -16.68 -11.47 13.76
C GLY A 636 -15.95 -10.38 12.97
N ASN A 637 -15.32 -10.76 11.86
CA ASN A 637 -14.77 -9.82 10.88
C ASN A 637 -15.70 -9.79 9.65
N LYS A 638 -16.73 -8.93 9.68
CA LYS A 638 -17.81 -8.96 8.68
C LYS A 638 -17.41 -8.20 7.42
N THR A 639 -17.43 -8.86 6.26
CA THR A 639 -17.25 -8.23 4.95
C THR A 639 -18.61 -7.91 4.32
N PRO A 640 -18.81 -6.77 3.61
CA PRO A 640 -17.86 -5.70 3.29
C PRO A 640 -17.75 -4.61 4.36
N ASP A 641 -18.40 -4.75 5.52
CA ASP A 641 -18.50 -3.67 6.50
C ASP A 641 -17.14 -3.33 7.16
N THR A 642 -16.32 -4.33 7.46
CA THR A 642 -15.00 -4.14 8.07
C THR A 642 -13.99 -3.63 7.04
N PRO A 643 -13.23 -2.56 7.35
CA PRO A 643 -12.17 -2.08 6.47
C PRO A 643 -10.93 -2.98 6.54
N TYR A 644 -10.34 -3.26 5.38
CA TYR A 644 -9.06 -3.95 5.25
C TYR A 644 -8.04 -3.05 4.54
N GLY A 645 -6.77 -3.19 4.91
CA GLY A 645 -5.63 -2.67 4.17
C GLY A 645 -5.02 -3.73 3.25
N SER A 646 -4.19 -3.28 2.30
CA SER A 646 -3.29 -4.13 1.52
C SER A 646 -2.13 -3.33 0.94
N ALA A 647 -0.96 -3.95 0.85
CA ALA A 647 0.20 -3.45 0.12
C ALA A 647 0.74 -4.48 -0.90
N HIS A 648 0.00 -5.56 -1.15
CA HIS A 648 0.47 -6.72 -1.91
C HIS A 648 -0.49 -7.04 -3.05
N GLN A 649 -0.31 -6.42 -4.22
CA GLN A 649 -1.13 -6.71 -5.40
C GLN A 649 -0.45 -7.77 -6.28
N MET A 650 -1.16 -8.86 -6.58
CA MET A 650 -0.60 -10.03 -7.29
C MET A 650 -1.61 -10.64 -8.27
N GLY A 651 -1.11 -11.37 -9.29
CA GLY A 651 -1.85 -12.41 -10.00
C GLY A 651 -2.74 -12.00 -11.19
N THR A 652 -2.83 -10.71 -11.52
CA THR A 652 -3.78 -10.22 -12.55
C THR A 652 -3.45 -10.54 -14.01
N CYS A 653 -2.28 -11.10 -14.27
CA CYS A 653 -1.85 -11.66 -15.54
C CYS A 653 -1.30 -13.08 -15.30
N ARG A 654 -2.06 -13.89 -14.55
CA ARG A 654 -1.61 -15.18 -14.01
C ARG A 654 -0.93 -16.08 -15.03
N MET A 655 0.16 -16.70 -14.58
CA MET A 655 0.88 -17.75 -15.28
C MET A 655 0.05 -19.04 -15.37
N SER A 656 0.14 -19.73 -16.50
CA SER A 656 -0.52 -21.01 -16.73
C SER A 656 0.25 -21.87 -17.73
N THR A 657 0.01 -23.18 -17.70
CA THR A 657 0.58 -24.12 -18.68
C THR A 657 -0.14 -24.06 -20.04
N LYS A 658 -1.33 -23.45 -20.10
CA LYS A 658 -2.20 -23.37 -21.28
C LYS A 658 -2.87 -22.00 -21.38
N GLU A 659 -3.10 -21.53 -22.60
CA GLU A 659 -3.81 -20.27 -22.89
C GLU A 659 -5.22 -20.23 -22.31
N SER A 660 -5.92 -21.37 -22.27
CA SER A 660 -7.28 -21.46 -21.74
C SER A 660 -7.40 -21.13 -20.25
N ASP A 661 -6.28 -21.12 -19.53
CA ASP A 661 -6.23 -21.13 -18.07
C ASP A 661 -5.52 -19.90 -17.48
N GLY A 662 -4.86 -19.06 -18.30
CA GLY A 662 -4.12 -17.88 -17.81
C GLY A 662 -3.73 -16.91 -18.91
N VAL A 663 -2.87 -15.95 -18.58
CA VAL A 663 -2.47 -14.84 -19.47
C VAL A 663 -1.08 -15.05 -20.05
N VAL A 664 -0.17 -15.65 -19.28
CA VAL A 664 1.21 -15.92 -19.72
C VAL A 664 1.60 -17.37 -19.52
N ASP A 665 2.58 -17.82 -20.31
CA ASP A 665 3.27 -19.10 -20.07
C ASP A 665 4.26 -19.01 -18.89
N GLU A 666 4.95 -20.11 -18.56
CA GLU A 666 5.94 -20.15 -17.48
C GLU A 666 7.14 -19.19 -17.67
N PHE A 667 7.36 -18.72 -18.90
CA PHE A 667 8.42 -17.80 -19.28
C PHE A 667 7.91 -16.36 -19.43
N GLY A 668 6.68 -16.08 -18.97
CA GLY A 668 6.08 -14.75 -19.01
C GLY A 668 5.59 -14.33 -20.39
N ARG A 669 5.63 -15.19 -21.41
CA ARG A 669 5.18 -14.86 -22.77
C ARG A 669 3.66 -14.80 -22.80
N VAL A 670 3.09 -13.72 -23.34
CA VAL A 670 1.63 -13.54 -23.40
C VAL A 670 1.02 -14.46 -24.45
N TRP A 671 0.06 -15.27 -24.03
CA TRP A 671 -0.67 -16.17 -24.93
C TRP A 671 -1.38 -15.40 -26.06
N GLY A 672 -1.43 -16.00 -27.26
CA GLY A 672 -2.10 -15.43 -28.43
C GLY A 672 -1.32 -14.34 -29.18
N CYS A 673 -0.07 -14.05 -28.77
CA CYS A 673 0.83 -13.15 -29.50
C CYS A 673 2.31 -13.51 -29.31
N GLU A 674 3.16 -12.96 -30.17
CA GLU A 674 4.61 -13.11 -30.10
C GLU A 674 5.27 -11.82 -29.62
N ASN A 675 6.47 -11.93 -29.04
CA ASN A 675 7.34 -10.82 -28.63
C ASN A 675 6.79 -9.91 -27.52
N LEU A 676 5.73 -10.34 -26.83
CA LEU A 676 5.17 -9.66 -25.67
C LEU A 676 5.35 -10.51 -24.41
N ILE A 677 5.97 -9.92 -23.39
CA ILE A 677 6.29 -10.56 -22.12
C ILE A 677 5.67 -9.75 -20.99
N VAL A 678 5.18 -10.41 -19.93
CA VAL A 678 4.87 -9.78 -18.65
C VAL A 678 5.85 -10.29 -17.60
N ALA A 679 6.46 -9.38 -16.86
CA ALA A 679 7.50 -9.71 -15.89
C ALA A 679 7.35 -8.85 -14.62
N ASP A 680 6.29 -9.10 -13.84
CA ASP A 680 6.04 -8.48 -12.55
C ASP A 680 5.11 -9.35 -11.68
N ALA A 681 4.67 -8.86 -10.52
CA ALA A 681 3.81 -9.59 -9.59
C ALA A 681 2.45 -10.04 -10.17
N SER A 682 2.00 -9.48 -11.30
CA SER A 682 0.78 -9.91 -11.98
C SER A 682 0.85 -11.34 -12.49
N VAL A 683 2.04 -11.92 -12.70
CA VAL A 683 2.16 -13.29 -13.22
C VAL A 683 1.94 -14.38 -12.18
N PHE A 684 1.78 -14.02 -10.90
CA PHE A 684 1.65 -14.99 -9.81
C PHE A 684 0.45 -15.93 -10.04
N PRO A 685 0.59 -17.24 -9.81
CA PRO A 685 -0.54 -18.15 -9.92
C PRO A 685 -1.61 -17.87 -8.85
N SER A 686 -1.21 -17.64 -7.60
CA SER A 686 -2.08 -17.21 -6.49
C SER A 686 -1.33 -16.35 -5.47
N ALA A 687 -2.00 -15.96 -4.38
CA ALA A 687 -1.38 -15.28 -3.24
C ALA A 687 -0.15 -16.06 -2.72
N SER A 688 0.96 -15.35 -2.47
CA SER A 688 2.21 -16.00 -2.06
C SER A 688 2.31 -16.30 -0.56
N GLY A 689 1.43 -15.71 0.26
CA GLY A 689 1.46 -15.81 1.72
C GLY A 689 2.64 -15.06 2.38
N VAL A 690 3.49 -14.41 1.58
CA VAL A 690 4.68 -13.64 1.99
C VAL A 690 4.70 -12.29 1.27
N ASN A 691 5.60 -11.39 1.64
CA ASN A 691 5.78 -10.17 0.85
C ASN A 691 6.27 -10.53 -0.58
N PRO A 692 5.70 -9.95 -1.65
CA PRO A 692 5.86 -10.49 -3.00
C PRO A 692 7.19 -10.12 -3.68
N MET A 693 8.01 -9.23 -3.11
CA MET A 693 9.20 -8.69 -3.78
C MET A 693 10.20 -9.78 -4.18
N VAL A 694 10.64 -10.61 -3.21
CA VAL A 694 11.63 -11.68 -3.45
C VAL A 694 11.11 -12.67 -4.50
N THR A 695 9.88 -13.13 -4.31
CA THR A 695 9.21 -14.06 -5.22
C THR A 695 9.07 -13.48 -6.63
N THR A 696 8.69 -12.19 -6.75
CA THR A 696 8.57 -11.50 -8.04
C THR A 696 9.92 -11.45 -8.75
N MET A 697 10.96 -11.02 -8.04
CA MET A 697 12.30 -10.91 -8.61
C MET A 697 12.84 -12.28 -9.06
N ALA A 698 12.62 -13.34 -8.28
CA ALA A 698 13.03 -14.70 -8.63
C ALA A 698 12.30 -15.24 -9.87
N ILE A 699 10.99 -14.99 -9.99
CA ILE A 699 10.22 -15.31 -11.21
C ILE A 699 10.78 -14.51 -12.40
N CYS A 700 11.10 -13.22 -12.21
CA CYS A 700 11.66 -12.38 -13.26
C CYS A 700 13.09 -12.76 -13.67
N GLU A 701 13.90 -13.36 -12.79
CA GLU A 701 15.18 -13.94 -13.19
C GLU A 701 14.98 -15.12 -14.15
N HIS A 702 13.97 -15.96 -13.90
CA HIS A 702 13.61 -17.05 -14.80
C HIS A 702 13.13 -16.53 -16.16
N ILE A 703 12.21 -15.57 -16.15
CA ILE A 703 11.65 -14.94 -17.36
C ILE A 703 12.75 -14.26 -18.18
N SER A 704 13.61 -13.46 -17.54
CA SER A 704 14.70 -12.76 -18.22
C SER A 704 15.75 -13.70 -18.81
N SER A 705 16.04 -14.81 -18.13
CA SER A 705 16.92 -15.85 -18.66
C SER A 705 16.37 -16.50 -19.94
N ALA A 706 15.05 -16.72 -20.02
CA ALA A 706 14.40 -17.22 -21.23
C ALA A 706 14.40 -16.16 -22.34
N LEU A 707 14.06 -14.91 -22.01
CA LEU A 707 14.06 -13.79 -22.96
C LEU A 707 15.44 -13.54 -23.59
N ALA A 708 16.52 -13.61 -22.80
CA ALA A 708 17.89 -13.47 -23.30
C ALA A 708 18.25 -14.58 -24.31
N LYS A 709 17.80 -15.81 -24.08
CA LYS A 709 17.99 -16.92 -25.02
C LYS A 709 17.20 -16.72 -26.31
N ASP A 710 15.93 -16.32 -26.21
CA ASP A 710 15.09 -16.04 -27.37
C ASP A 710 15.73 -14.96 -28.27
N LEU A 711 16.23 -13.88 -27.66
CA LEU A 711 16.92 -12.80 -28.37
C LEU A 711 18.24 -13.25 -29.03
N ALA A 712 18.94 -14.22 -28.45
CA ALA A 712 20.18 -14.75 -29.01
C ALA A 712 19.91 -15.63 -30.24
N THR A 713 18.85 -16.45 -30.20
CA THR A 713 18.42 -17.29 -31.34
C THR A 713 18.00 -16.44 -32.54
N ASP A 714 17.26 -15.35 -32.32
CA ASP A 714 16.88 -14.38 -33.38
C ASP A 714 18.07 -13.80 -34.16
N ILE A 715 19.26 -13.74 -33.55
CA ILE A 715 20.49 -13.28 -34.21
C ILE A 715 21.07 -14.38 -35.11
N GLN A 716 21.00 -15.63 -34.67
CA GLN A 716 21.57 -16.78 -35.39
C GLN A 716 20.76 -17.17 -36.62
N GLU A 717 19.44 -16.94 -36.62
CA GLU A 717 18.55 -17.23 -37.75
C GLU A 717 18.56 -16.16 -38.86
N ARG A 718 19.32 -15.06 -38.69
CA ARG A 718 19.52 -14.09 -39.79
C ARG A 718 20.47 -14.70 -40.82
N PRO A 719 20.12 -14.74 -42.12
CA PRO A 719 21.08 -15.08 -43.15
C PRO A 719 22.28 -14.13 -43.00
N ARG A 720 23.49 -14.67 -42.89
CA ARG A 720 24.69 -13.87 -43.05
C ARG A 720 24.64 -13.31 -44.47
N LEU A 721 24.34 -12.02 -44.59
CA LEU A 721 24.41 -11.29 -45.86
C LEU A 721 25.85 -11.27 -46.37
#